data_AF-A0AAD6B0J3-F1
#
_entry.id   AF-A0AAD6B0J3-F1
#
_cell.length_a   1.000
_cell.length_b   1.000
_cell.length_c   1.000
_cell.angle_alpha   90.00
_cell.angle_beta   90.00
_cell.angle_gamma   90.00
#
_symmetry.space_group_name_H-M   'P 1'
#
loop_
_entity.id
_entity.type
_entity.pdbx_description
1 polymer ?
#
loop_
_entity_poly.entity_id
_entity_poly.type
_entity_poly.pdbx_seq_one_letter_code
_entity_poly.pdbx_strand_id
1 'polypeptide(L)'
;MPIRVLLSFRACASAALKDVAAYLSKEQGQAAVFDATNTTRERRAVILSYAKERGYKVFFVESICDDPEIIAENIKQVKLGSPDYVDRDEDEAMKDFSRRIDCYKSTYMPIDDEKDRKLSYIKIFNVGSRYLVNRVQDHIQSRIVYYLMNIHVTPRSIYLSRHGESELNLSGRIGGDSGLSPRGHKYAKGLATFIRGQNIKELKVWTSHMKRTIQTAEALGVPYEQWKALNEIDAGVCEELTYEQIQENLPEEFALRDQDKYRYRYPKGESYEDLVHRLEPVIMELERQENVLVICHQAVFRCLLAYFVNKPAAELPYLRCPLHTVLKLTPIAYGCKVESFFLNIEAVNTHRESPVNVDINRNPEEALQTLKVTDYHVRCTVVSRYAVTTVQSSVWNQLPVTKEAAFEVDLPSSAFISNFTITSNGKVYVGQVTERAAARNIYDAAKKQGKTAGLVATKEREIEKFRVAVSVPSGARVSFSLTYEELLPRRLGRYELSLGLRPGQPVQNLSLDVSITERTGISFLKAFPLRTSRLLSNTAQGDAEAPASTHVEQNTNCARVRYSPTIQQQNSISSNGLNADFILQYDVELRDLMGEVQVYDGYFVHYFAPRGLPVVPKDVIFVIDVSGSMIGTKIKQTKQAMSTILGDLREGDHFNIITFSDKVHTWKKGRTVRATRQNVRDAKDFVKRIIAEGWTNINAALLSAAQLVNPSSSSSSSSHLSSRRVPLVIFLTDGEATIGVTTGDTILSNAKKALGSSSLFGLAFGDDADFLLLKRLATG
;
A
#
# COMPACT_ATOMS: atom_id res chain seq x y z
N MET A 1 8.53 55.69 39.94
CA MET A 1 8.71 54.45 39.15
C MET A 1 8.83 54.61 37.62
N PRO A 2 8.30 55.63 36.91
CA PRO A 2 8.29 55.62 35.42
C PRO A 2 9.66 55.83 34.74
N ILE A 3 10.61 56.52 35.40
CA ILE A 3 11.94 56.82 34.83
C ILE A 3 12.84 55.56 34.76
N ARG A 4 12.73 54.63 35.73
CA ARG A 4 13.51 53.37 35.75
C ARG A 4 13.12 52.41 34.63
N VAL A 5 11.83 52.36 34.29
CA VAL A 5 11.28 51.50 33.23
C VAL A 5 11.67 52.02 31.84
N LEU A 6 11.63 53.34 31.62
CA LEU A 6 12.04 53.98 30.35
C LEU A 6 13.54 53.83 30.06
N LEU A 7 14.39 53.88 31.11
CA LEU A 7 15.83 53.60 31.01
C LEU A 7 16.09 52.12 30.65
N SER A 8 15.31 51.19 31.22
CA SER A 8 15.41 49.75 30.92
C SER A 8 15.10 49.45 29.44
N PHE A 9 14.06 50.04 28.85
CA PHE A 9 13.71 49.78 27.44
C PHE A 9 14.67 50.41 26.41
N ARG A 10 15.38 51.49 26.76
CA ARG A 10 16.47 52.02 25.93
C ARG A 10 17.71 51.13 26.01
N ALA A 11 18.03 50.62 27.20
CA ALA A 11 19.15 49.70 27.40
C ALA A 11 18.93 48.36 26.65
N CYS A 12 17.73 47.77 26.74
CA CYS A 12 17.42 46.51 26.04
C CYS A 12 17.52 46.65 24.51
N ALA A 13 17.03 47.75 23.93
CA ALA A 13 17.15 47.95 22.50
C ALA A 13 18.60 48.21 22.05
N SER A 14 19.40 48.89 22.88
CA SER A 14 20.83 49.04 22.60
C SER A 14 21.57 47.70 22.67
N ALA A 15 21.22 46.82 23.62
CA ALA A 15 21.76 45.47 23.71
C ALA A 15 21.36 44.64 22.47
N ALA A 16 20.08 44.62 22.10
CA ALA A 16 19.61 43.90 20.93
C ALA A 16 20.25 44.39 19.62
N LEU A 17 20.52 45.70 19.46
CA LEU A 17 21.26 46.21 18.31
C LEU A 17 22.72 45.74 18.27
N LYS A 18 23.36 45.52 19.43
CA LYS A 18 24.69 44.91 19.48
C LYS A 18 24.64 43.45 19.02
N ASP A 19 23.60 42.72 19.42
CA ASP A 19 23.40 41.33 18.99
C ASP A 19 23.14 41.25 17.49
N VAL A 20 22.33 42.17 16.93
CA VAL A 20 22.15 42.32 15.47
C VAL A 20 23.48 42.51 14.76
N ALA A 21 24.37 43.36 15.29
CA ALA A 21 25.69 43.57 14.68
C ALA A 21 26.59 42.34 14.81
N ALA A 22 26.55 41.63 15.94
CA ALA A 22 27.29 40.38 16.11
C ALA A 22 26.81 39.32 15.09
N TYR A 23 25.50 39.15 14.94
CA TYR A 23 24.91 38.20 14.00
C TYR A 23 25.27 38.52 12.54
N LEU A 24 25.09 39.77 12.10
CA LEU A 24 25.34 40.17 10.71
C LEU A 24 26.83 40.24 10.34
N SER A 25 27.70 40.58 11.29
CA SER A 25 29.13 40.81 11.00
C SER A 25 30.06 39.68 11.45
N LYS A 26 29.67 38.84 12.42
CA LYS A 26 30.52 37.76 12.93
C LYS A 26 29.97 36.37 12.62
N GLU A 27 28.65 36.19 12.68
CA GLU A 27 27.99 34.88 12.50
C GLU A 27 27.54 34.63 11.06
N GLN A 28 27.93 35.50 10.12
CA GLN A 28 27.56 35.43 8.70
C GLN A 28 26.05 35.48 8.42
N GLY A 29 25.27 36.04 9.35
CA GLY A 29 23.85 36.30 9.15
C GLY A 29 23.60 37.29 8.01
N GLN A 30 22.59 37.04 7.19
CA GLN A 30 22.28 37.90 6.02
C GLN A 30 21.15 38.90 6.28
N ALA A 31 20.24 38.61 7.21
CA ALA A 31 19.12 39.49 7.57
C ALA A 31 18.78 39.32 9.05
N ALA A 32 18.54 40.42 9.76
CA ALA A 32 18.12 40.42 11.15
C ALA A 32 16.75 41.10 11.30
N VAL A 33 15.80 40.41 11.93
CA VAL A 33 14.46 40.95 12.21
C VAL A 33 14.47 41.57 13.60
N PHE A 34 14.25 42.89 13.67
CA PHE A 34 14.24 43.64 14.92
C PHE A 34 12.79 43.84 15.41
N ASP A 35 12.25 42.83 16.09
CA ASP A 35 10.87 42.82 16.59
C ASP A 35 10.71 43.70 17.85
N ALA A 36 10.14 44.88 17.66
CA ALA A 36 9.74 45.81 18.71
C ALA A 36 8.69 46.79 18.19
N THR A 37 7.96 47.45 19.09
CA THR A 37 6.89 48.39 18.72
C THR A 37 7.36 49.53 17.83
N ASN A 38 8.56 50.08 18.08
CA ASN A 38 9.22 51.10 17.25
C ASN A 38 8.31 52.26 16.81
N THR A 39 7.36 52.64 17.69
CA THR A 39 6.21 53.50 17.38
C THR A 39 6.56 54.98 17.21
N THR A 40 7.70 55.45 17.73
CA THR A 40 8.12 56.86 17.67
C THR A 40 9.16 57.11 16.57
N ARG A 41 9.18 58.30 15.95
CA ARG A 41 10.21 58.66 14.96
C ARG A 41 11.62 58.68 15.53
N GLU A 42 11.81 59.13 16.76
CA GLU A 42 13.11 59.19 17.43
C GLU A 42 13.73 57.79 17.55
N ARG A 43 12.92 56.78 17.93
CA ARG A 43 13.36 55.38 18.00
C ARG A 43 13.82 54.87 16.63
N ARG A 44 13.03 55.11 15.58
CA ARG A 44 13.38 54.69 14.21
C ARG A 44 14.64 55.40 13.71
N ALA A 45 14.83 56.67 14.05
CA ALA A 45 16.05 57.42 13.73
C ALA A 45 17.30 56.81 14.38
N VAL A 46 17.22 56.35 15.63
CA VAL A 46 18.33 55.63 16.29
C VAL A 46 18.71 54.36 15.52
N ILE A 47 17.72 53.57 15.10
CA ILE A 47 17.95 52.34 14.33
C ILE A 47 18.58 52.68 12.97
N LEU A 48 18.05 53.68 12.27
CA LEU A 48 18.58 54.13 10.98
C LEU A 48 20.02 54.64 11.08
N SER A 49 20.34 55.42 12.11
CA SER A 49 21.72 55.87 12.37
C SER A 49 22.65 54.69 12.63
N TYR A 50 22.23 53.77 13.50
CA TYR A 50 23.00 52.57 13.84
C TYR A 50 23.30 51.69 12.61
N ALA A 51 22.29 51.49 11.76
CA ALA A 51 22.41 50.74 10.52
C ALA A 51 23.32 51.46 9.51
N LYS A 52 23.16 52.78 9.36
CA LYS A 52 23.97 53.60 8.44
C LYS A 52 25.46 53.55 8.80
N GLU A 53 25.80 53.64 10.09
CA GLU A 53 27.19 53.54 10.56
C GLU A 53 27.87 52.22 10.18
N ARG A 54 27.09 51.15 10.00
CA ARG A 54 27.58 49.79 9.72
C ARG A 54 27.29 49.33 8.28
N GLY A 55 26.74 50.21 7.45
CA GLY A 55 26.38 49.90 6.06
C GLY A 55 25.22 48.91 5.91
N TYR A 56 24.41 48.71 6.94
CA TYR A 56 23.24 47.83 6.87
C TYR A 56 22.07 48.54 6.16
N LYS A 57 21.37 47.80 5.30
CA LYS A 57 20.09 48.27 4.74
C LYS A 57 18.96 48.07 5.76
N VAL A 58 17.94 48.92 5.71
CA VAL A 58 16.79 48.87 6.62
C VAL A 58 15.51 48.83 5.82
N PHE A 59 14.62 47.90 6.17
CA PHE A 59 13.28 47.77 5.61
C PHE A 59 12.27 47.66 6.76
N PHE A 60 11.31 48.59 6.83
CA PHE A 60 10.30 48.58 7.90
C PHE A 60 9.07 47.77 7.50
N VAL A 61 8.54 46.99 8.45
CA VAL A 61 7.24 46.32 8.34
C VAL A 61 6.33 46.90 9.42
N GLU A 62 5.35 47.69 9.03
CA GLU A 62 4.39 48.31 9.94
C GLU A 62 3.04 47.60 9.83
N SER A 63 2.66 46.85 10.88
CA SER A 63 1.35 46.21 10.97
C SER A 63 0.37 47.15 11.65
N ILE A 64 -0.66 47.59 10.91
CA ILE A 64 -1.67 48.56 11.33
C ILE A 64 -3.00 47.82 11.38
N CYS A 65 -3.62 47.74 12.56
CA CYS A 65 -4.94 47.18 12.71
C CYS A 65 -5.83 48.16 13.49
N ASP A 66 -6.92 48.59 12.86
CA ASP A 66 -7.95 49.46 13.45
C ASP A 66 -9.30 48.74 13.61
N ASP A 67 -9.42 47.52 13.11
CA ASP A 67 -10.58 46.65 13.28
C ASP A 67 -10.67 46.08 14.72
N PRO A 68 -11.70 46.44 15.50
CA PRO A 68 -11.85 45.99 16.88
C PRO A 68 -12.00 44.47 17.05
N GLU A 69 -12.60 43.77 16.08
CA GLU A 69 -12.82 42.32 16.16
C GLU A 69 -11.49 41.57 16.00
N ILE A 70 -10.70 41.98 15.01
CA ILE A 70 -9.37 41.41 14.76
C ILE A 70 -8.43 41.68 15.96
N ILE A 71 -8.50 42.89 16.54
CA ILE A 71 -7.72 43.22 17.74
C ILE A 71 -8.13 42.32 18.91
N ALA A 72 -9.42 42.17 19.17
CA ALA A 72 -9.92 41.33 20.26
C ALA A 72 -9.48 39.87 20.11
N GLU A 73 -9.61 39.30 18.91
CA GLU A 73 -9.22 37.92 18.63
C GLU A 73 -7.70 37.71 18.79
N ASN A 74 -6.88 38.64 18.30
CA ASN A 74 -5.43 38.58 18.46
C ASN A 74 -4.99 38.60 19.92
N ILE A 75 -5.65 39.42 20.77
CA ILE A 75 -5.35 39.45 22.20
C ILE A 75 -5.72 38.11 22.84
N LYS A 76 -6.91 37.58 22.52
CA LYS A 76 -7.38 36.30 23.04
C LYS A 76 -6.44 35.14 22.68
N GLN A 77 -6.03 35.04 21.41
CA GLN A 77 -5.20 33.92 20.94
C GLN A 77 -3.75 33.99 21.39
N VAL A 78 -3.13 35.18 21.37
CA VAL A 78 -1.67 35.31 21.53
C VAL A 78 -1.28 35.75 22.93
N LYS A 79 -2.13 36.51 23.63
CA LYS A 79 -1.74 37.16 24.91
C LYS A 79 -2.21 36.43 26.15
N LEU A 80 -3.32 35.68 26.09
CA LEU A 80 -3.72 34.80 27.19
C LEU A 80 -2.72 33.66 27.44
N GLY A 81 -2.02 33.20 26.39
CA GLY A 81 -0.92 32.22 26.49
C GLY A 81 0.47 32.83 26.66
N SER A 82 0.58 34.15 26.85
CA SER A 82 1.88 34.84 26.96
C SER A 82 2.51 34.67 28.34
N PRO A 83 3.86 34.57 28.44
CA PRO A 83 4.57 34.57 29.72
C PRO A 83 4.22 35.74 30.64
N ASP A 84 3.81 36.89 30.08
CA ASP A 84 3.43 38.11 30.81
C ASP A 84 2.13 37.95 31.65
N TYR A 85 1.29 36.96 31.33
CA TYR A 85 -0.06 36.77 31.89
C TYR A 85 -0.31 35.37 32.48
N VAL A 86 0.75 34.61 32.75
CA VAL A 86 0.65 33.30 33.42
C VAL A 86 -0.06 33.46 34.77
N ASP A 87 -1.06 32.61 35.02
CA ASP A 87 -1.92 32.58 36.22
C ASP A 87 -2.83 33.81 36.46
N ARG A 88 -3.08 34.64 35.44
CA ARG A 88 -4.08 35.73 35.52
C ARG A 88 -5.41 35.36 34.88
N ASP A 89 -6.48 35.96 35.38
CA ASP A 89 -7.82 35.87 34.80
C ASP A 89 -7.90 36.51 33.40
N GLU A 90 -8.67 35.90 32.49
CA GLU A 90 -8.75 36.33 31.09
C GLU A 90 -9.27 37.77 30.95
N ASP A 91 -10.26 38.17 31.76
CA ASP A 91 -10.84 39.52 31.68
C ASP A 91 -9.89 40.58 32.26
N GLU A 92 -9.10 40.22 33.27
CA GLU A 92 -8.06 41.09 33.82
C GLU A 92 -6.89 41.28 32.83
N ALA A 93 -6.44 40.21 32.18
CA ALA A 93 -5.40 40.24 31.16
C ALA A 93 -5.83 41.11 29.96
N MET A 94 -7.07 40.94 29.48
CA MET A 94 -7.65 41.78 28.43
C MET A 94 -7.67 43.27 28.81
N LYS A 95 -8.09 43.61 30.04
CA LYS A 95 -8.15 45.00 30.52
C LYS A 95 -6.77 45.64 30.70
N ASP A 96 -5.79 44.88 31.17
CA ASP A 96 -4.41 45.35 31.29
C ASP A 96 -3.79 45.58 29.90
N PHE A 97 -3.99 44.64 28.98
CA PHE A 97 -3.45 44.73 27.63
C PHE A 97 -4.07 45.90 26.84
N SER A 98 -5.39 46.12 26.95
CA SER A 98 -6.04 47.30 26.38
C SER A 98 -5.46 48.62 26.91
N ARG A 99 -5.21 48.72 28.23
CA ARG A 99 -4.53 49.89 28.81
C ARG A 99 -3.11 50.06 28.25
N ARG A 100 -2.38 48.96 28.02
CA ARG A 100 -1.05 48.98 27.43
C ARG A 100 -1.08 49.47 25.97
N ILE A 101 -2.09 49.06 25.19
CA ILE A 101 -2.35 49.58 23.84
C ILE A 101 -2.62 51.09 23.89
N ASP A 102 -3.46 51.56 24.81
CA ASP A 102 -3.79 52.98 24.93
C ASP A 102 -2.56 53.84 25.30
N CYS A 103 -1.69 53.33 26.17
CA CYS A 103 -0.38 53.95 26.44
C CYS A 103 0.45 54.11 25.16
N TYR A 104 0.53 53.08 24.30
CA TYR A 104 1.25 53.18 23.03
C TYR A 104 0.57 54.11 22.03
N LYS A 105 -0.77 54.11 21.95
CA LYS A 105 -1.53 55.03 21.08
C LYS A 105 -1.21 56.49 21.38
N SER A 106 -1.02 56.85 22.65
CA SER A 106 -0.70 58.24 23.04
C SER A 106 0.63 58.78 22.47
N THR A 107 1.54 57.90 22.07
CA THR A 107 2.88 58.25 21.56
C THR A 107 3.16 57.70 20.15
N TYR A 108 2.17 57.03 19.54
CA TYR A 108 2.35 56.38 18.25
C TYR A 108 2.41 57.40 17.12
N MET A 109 3.54 57.41 16.42
CA MET A 109 3.77 58.18 15.21
C MET A 109 3.91 57.18 14.05
N PRO A 110 2.86 56.95 13.24
CA PRO A 110 2.94 56.04 12.11
C PRO A 110 4.04 56.49 11.13
N ILE A 111 4.53 55.57 10.29
CA ILE A 111 5.37 55.96 9.16
C ILE A 111 4.53 56.89 8.27
N ASP A 112 5.07 58.04 7.87
CA ASP A 112 4.32 59.08 7.17
C ASP A 112 4.70 59.09 5.68
N ASP A 113 3.70 59.03 4.81
CA ASP A 113 3.92 58.81 3.38
C ASP A 113 4.71 59.95 2.72
N GLU A 114 4.63 61.17 3.27
CA GLU A 114 5.35 62.34 2.76
C GLU A 114 6.69 62.54 3.46
N LYS A 115 6.69 62.55 4.80
CA LYS A 115 7.89 62.86 5.60
C LYS A 115 8.90 61.72 5.56
N ASP A 116 8.42 60.48 5.50
CA ASP A 116 9.24 59.27 5.49
C ASP A 116 9.38 58.68 4.07
N ARG A 117 9.04 59.43 3.01
CA ARG A 117 9.09 59.01 1.59
C ARG A 117 10.41 58.38 1.12
N LYS A 118 11.52 58.69 1.80
CA LYS A 118 12.86 58.19 1.48
C LYS A 118 13.14 56.80 2.07
N LEU A 119 12.37 56.37 3.08
CA LEU A 119 12.53 55.08 3.74
C LEU A 119 11.96 53.95 2.88
N SER A 120 12.49 52.75 3.05
CA SER A 120 11.96 51.52 2.45
C SER A 120 11.07 50.82 3.47
N TYR A 121 9.79 50.62 3.12
CA TYR A 121 8.83 50.04 4.07
C TYR A 121 7.62 49.40 3.38
N ILE A 122 6.92 48.55 4.14
CA ILE A 122 5.59 48.05 3.87
C ILE A 122 4.68 48.34 5.06
N LYS A 123 3.48 48.85 4.79
CA LYS A 123 2.38 48.93 5.73
C LYS A 123 1.37 47.84 5.42
N ILE A 124 1.00 47.06 6.42
CA ILE A 124 0.01 45.98 6.33
C ILE A 124 -1.21 46.44 7.13
N PHE A 125 -2.34 46.65 6.47
CA PHE A 125 -3.58 47.11 7.11
C PHE A 125 -4.50 45.93 7.39
N ASN A 126 -5.08 45.87 8.59
CA ASN A 126 -6.06 44.87 9.05
C ASN A 126 -5.71 43.45 8.59
N VAL A 127 -4.48 43.05 8.92
CA VAL A 127 -3.90 41.75 8.60
C VAL A 127 -3.98 41.36 7.12
N GLY A 128 -3.65 42.32 6.26
CA GLY A 128 -3.47 42.06 4.83
C GLY A 128 -4.69 42.36 3.97
N SER A 129 -5.69 43.05 4.51
CA SER A 129 -6.80 43.58 3.69
C SER A 129 -6.30 44.62 2.67
N ARG A 130 -5.24 45.34 3.03
CA ARG A 130 -4.57 46.31 2.16
C ARG A 130 -3.09 46.42 2.49
N TYR A 131 -2.28 46.71 1.49
CA TYR A 131 -0.85 46.94 1.62
C TYR A 131 -0.45 48.28 1.01
N LEU A 132 0.53 48.97 1.60
CA LEU A 132 1.20 50.11 1.00
C LEU A 132 2.70 49.85 1.06
N VAL A 133 3.35 49.79 -0.11
CA VAL A 133 4.77 49.48 -0.24
C VAL A 133 5.49 50.70 -0.78
N ASN A 134 6.57 51.13 -0.13
CA ASN A 134 7.40 52.25 -0.57
C ASN A 134 8.87 51.83 -0.74
N ARG A 135 9.46 52.24 -1.86
CA ARG A 135 10.90 52.12 -2.18
C ARG A 135 11.51 50.74 -1.88
N VAL A 136 11.04 49.69 -2.53
CA VAL A 136 11.75 48.39 -2.56
C VAL A 136 13.07 48.57 -3.31
N GLN A 137 14.20 48.32 -2.65
CA GLN A 137 15.54 48.63 -3.17
C GLN A 137 16.23 47.45 -3.84
N ASP A 138 15.91 46.22 -3.44
CA ASP A 138 16.64 45.03 -3.88
C ASP A 138 15.77 43.76 -3.84
N HIS A 139 16.39 42.65 -4.24
CA HIS A 139 15.73 41.35 -4.32
C HIS A 139 15.18 40.90 -2.96
N ILE A 140 15.95 41.01 -1.87
CA ILE A 140 15.48 40.54 -0.55
C ILE A 140 14.27 41.34 -0.06
N GLN A 141 14.24 42.67 -0.25
CA GLN A 141 13.07 43.47 0.10
C GLN A 141 11.85 43.10 -0.74
N SER A 142 12.03 42.83 -2.04
CA SER A 142 10.96 42.35 -2.92
C SER A 142 10.40 41.00 -2.45
N ARG A 143 11.29 40.09 -2.02
CA ARG A 143 10.93 38.78 -1.46
C ARG A 143 10.19 38.90 -0.14
N ILE A 144 10.59 39.82 0.74
CA ILE A 144 9.88 40.12 1.99
C ILE A 144 8.46 40.61 1.69
N VAL A 145 8.31 41.57 0.77
CA VAL A 145 6.98 42.07 0.36
C VAL A 145 6.12 40.93 -0.19
N TYR A 146 6.68 40.13 -1.11
CA TYR A 146 5.98 38.99 -1.70
C TYR A 146 5.51 37.99 -0.63
N TYR A 147 6.37 37.63 0.33
CA TYR A 147 6.01 36.73 1.43
C TYR A 147 4.89 37.33 2.29
N LEU A 148 5.05 38.58 2.75
CA LEU A 148 4.09 39.26 3.62
C LEU A 148 2.72 39.46 2.96
N MET A 149 2.66 39.53 1.64
CA MET A 149 1.39 39.62 0.90
C MET A 149 0.65 38.29 0.77
N ASN A 150 1.32 37.16 1.03
CA ASN A 150 0.74 35.82 0.93
C ASN A 150 0.52 35.14 2.28
N ILE A 151 1.01 35.71 3.40
CA ILE A 151 0.72 35.17 4.72
C ILE A 151 -0.69 35.48 5.18
N HIS A 152 -1.24 34.60 5.99
CA HIS A 152 -2.56 34.73 6.56
C HIS A 152 -2.51 34.43 8.07
N VAL A 153 -3.18 35.24 8.89
CA VAL A 153 -3.14 35.07 10.37
C VAL A 153 -4.36 34.38 10.96
N THR A 154 -5.43 34.14 10.19
CA THR A 154 -6.56 33.43 10.79
C THR A 154 -6.19 31.97 11.05
N PRO A 155 -6.69 31.37 12.15
CA PRO A 155 -6.47 29.97 12.45
C PRO A 155 -6.99 29.07 11.34
N ARG A 156 -6.12 28.17 10.87
CA ARG A 156 -6.46 27.24 9.79
C ARG A 156 -5.83 25.88 10.01
N SER A 157 -6.31 24.88 9.27
CA SER A 157 -5.76 23.53 9.32
C SER A 157 -5.28 23.09 7.94
N ILE A 158 -4.02 22.67 7.88
CA ILE A 158 -3.42 22.06 6.69
C ILE A 158 -3.30 20.56 6.95
N TYR A 159 -3.87 19.75 6.07
CA TYR A 159 -3.78 18.30 6.14
C TYR A 159 -2.73 17.82 5.15
N LEU A 160 -1.72 17.11 5.63
CA LEU A 160 -0.72 16.48 4.79
C LEU A 160 -0.92 14.96 4.82
N SER A 161 -0.98 14.37 3.63
CA SER A 161 -1.01 12.93 3.44
C SER A 161 -0.10 12.55 2.28
N ARG A 162 0.55 11.39 2.37
CA ARG A 162 1.07 10.74 1.16
C ARG A 162 -0.10 10.18 0.34
N HIS A 163 0.13 9.87 -0.91
CA HIS A 163 -0.72 8.93 -1.65
C HIS A 163 -0.87 7.60 -0.88
N GLY A 164 -1.90 6.82 -1.23
CA GLY A 164 -1.98 5.41 -0.80
C GLY A 164 -0.75 4.61 -1.24
N GLU A 165 -0.49 3.47 -0.59
CA GLU A 165 0.60 2.57 -0.96
C GLU A 165 0.53 2.20 -2.45
N SER A 166 1.62 2.42 -3.19
CA SER A 166 1.73 2.08 -4.62
C SER A 166 2.35 0.70 -4.88
N GLU A 167 2.25 0.22 -6.11
CA GLU A 167 2.91 -1.03 -6.54
C GLU A 167 4.45 -0.96 -6.42
N LEU A 168 5.06 0.20 -6.71
CA LEU A 168 6.50 0.38 -6.49
C LEU A 168 6.86 0.42 -4.99
N ASN A 169 5.97 0.91 -4.12
CA ASN A 169 6.19 0.80 -2.68
C ASN A 169 6.23 -0.67 -2.25
N LEU A 170 5.29 -1.51 -2.72
CA LEU A 170 5.27 -2.94 -2.41
C LEU A 170 6.54 -3.69 -2.85
N SER A 171 7.17 -3.24 -3.94
CA SER A 171 8.41 -3.80 -4.46
C SER A 171 9.68 -3.12 -3.96
N GLY A 172 9.57 -2.14 -3.04
CA GLY A 172 10.72 -1.45 -2.45
C GLY A 172 11.47 -0.52 -3.42
N ARG A 173 10.83 -0.11 -4.52
CA ARG A 173 11.43 0.74 -5.56
C ARG A 173 11.11 2.21 -5.32
N ILE A 174 12.08 3.09 -5.56
CA ILE A 174 11.93 4.55 -5.43
C ILE A 174 11.47 5.18 -6.75
N GLY A 175 10.86 6.37 -6.70
CA GLY A 175 10.46 7.08 -7.91
C GLY A 175 9.29 6.45 -8.67
N GLY A 176 9.34 6.58 -9.99
CA GLY A 176 8.41 6.07 -10.99
C GLY A 176 7.01 6.71 -10.92
N ASP A 177 6.11 6.20 -11.76
CA ASP A 177 4.70 6.62 -11.80
C ASP A 177 3.69 5.46 -11.67
N SER A 178 4.01 4.49 -10.80
CA SER A 178 3.10 3.39 -10.50
C SER A 178 1.78 3.87 -9.87
N GLY A 179 0.71 3.11 -10.14
CA GLY A 179 -0.60 3.29 -9.50
C GLY A 179 -0.66 2.74 -8.08
N LEU A 180 -1.81 2.92 -7.44
CA LEU A 180 -2.11 2.40 -6.12
C LEU A 180 -2.18 0.87 -6.10
N SER A 181 -1.68 0.29 -5.01
CA SER A 181 -1.93 -1.11 -4.66
C SER A 181 -3.35 -1.31 -4.14
N PRO A 182 -3.82 -2.57 -3.94
CA PRO A 182 -5.09 -2.82 -3.29
C PRO A 182 -5.20 -2.19 -1.89
N ARG A 183 -4.10 -2.12 -1.12
CA ARG A 183 -4.09 -1.45 0.19
C ARG A 183 -4.12 0.07 0.02
N GLY A 184 -3.47 0.61 -1.01
CA GLY A 184 -3.54 2.02 -1.37
C GLY A 184 -4.95 2.47 -1.73
N HIS A 185 -5.69 1.69 -2.51
CA HIS A 185 -7.11 1.97 -2.80
C HIS A 185 -7.99 1.91 -1.56
N LYS A 186 -7.74 0.96 -0.65
CA LYS A 186 -8.43 0.91 0.65
C LYS A 186 -8.13 2.16 1.48
N TYR A 187 -6.88 2.61 1.49
CA TYR A 187 -6.49 3.85 2.15
C TYR A 187 -7.20 5.06 1.56
N ALA A 188 -7.27 5.19 0.23
CA ALA A 188 -7.97 6.30 -0.42
C ALA A 188 -9.44 6.42 0.03
N LYS A 189 -10.15 5.28 0.13
CA LYS A 189 -11.53 5.24 0.68
C LYS A 189 -11.57 5.59 2.18
N GLY A 190 -10.58 5.13 2.96
CA GLY A 190 -10.42 5.47 4.38
C GLY A 190 -10.16 6.96 4.60
N LEU A 191 -9.31 7.57 3.77
CA LEU A 191 -9.02 9.00 3.77
C LEU A 191 -10.26 9.81 3.45
N ALA A 192 -11.04 9.41 2.43
CA ALA A 192 -12.31 10.06 2.11
C ALA A 192 -13.29 10.04 3.29
N THR A 193 -13.37 8.92 4.00
CA THR A 193 -14.21 8.78 5.21
C THR A 193 -13.71 9.66 6.34
N PHE A 194 -12.40 9.69 6.58
CA PHE A 194 -11.78 10.54 7.59
C PHE A 194 -12.04 12.03 7.33
N ILE A 195 -11.78 12.50 6.10
CA ILE A 195 -11.96 13.90 5.71
C ILE A 195 -13.42 14.33 5.82
N ARG A 196 -14.37 13.49 5.38
CA ARG A 196 -15.80 13.75 5.55
C ARG A 196 -16.19 13.86 7.02
N GLY A 197 -15.62 13.00 7.87
CA GLY A 197 -15.84 13.02 9.32
C GLY A 197 -15.29 14.26 10.03
N GLN A 198 -14.29 14.94 9.46
CA GLN A 198 -13.77 16.21 10.01
C GLN A 198 -14.69 17.41 9.74
N ASN A 199 -15.66 17.30 8.83
CA ASN A 199 -16.61 18.36 8.47
C ASN A 199 -15.94 19.71 8.16
N ILE A 200 -14.89 19.67 7.33
CA ILE A 200 -14.06 20.83 6.99
C ILE A 200 -14.78 21.73 5.99
N LYS A 201 -14.94 23.02 6.32
CA LYS A 201 -15.52 24.02 5.41
C LYS A 201 -14.54 24.38 4.31
N GLU A 202 -15.04 24.45 3.08
CA GLU A 202 -14.32 24.91 1.88
C GLU A 202 -12.95 24.24 1.67
N LEU A 203 -12.88 22.93 1.93
CA LEU A 203 -11.65 22.16 1.77
C LEU A 203 -11.17 22.17 0.30
N LYS A 204 -9.95 22.67 0.08
CA LYS A 204 -9.23 22.48 -1.18
C LYS A 204 -8.38 21.22 -1.12
N VAL A 205 -8.33 20.47 -2.22
CA VAL A 205 -7.52 19.26 -2.33
C VAL A 205 -6.48 19.44 -3.43
N TRP A 206 -5.21 19.21 -3.10
CA TRP A 206 -4.11 19.30 -4.04
C TRP A 206 -3.41 17.97 -4.21
N THR A 207 -3.01 17.68 -5.44
CA THR A 207 -2.23 16.51 -5.80
C THR A 207 -1.00 16.90 -6.61
N SER A 208 -0.07 15.97 -6.73
CA SER A 208 0.92 16.03 -7.82
C SER A 208 0.28 15.62 -9.16
N HIS A 209 1.10 15.57 -10.22
CA HIS A 209 0.69 15.03 -11.52
C HIS A 209 0.89 13.50 -11.61
N MET A 210 1.38 12.86 -10.54
CA MET A 210 1.67 11.43 -10.53
C MET A 210 0.41 10.61 -10.24
N LYS A 211 0.23 9.50 -10.94
CA LYS A 211 -0.97 8.65 -10.94
C LYS A 211 -1.45 8.30 -9.53
N ARG A 212 -0.55 7.95 -8.62
CA ARG A 212 -0.85 7.55 -7.25
C ARG A 212 -1.49 8.64 -6.38
N THR A 213 -1.13 9.91 -6.54
CA THR A 213 -1.76 11.01 -5.78
C THR A 213 -3.14 11.32 -6.34
N ILE A 214 -3.25 11.35 -7.67
CA ILE A 214 -4.51 11.53 -8.42
C ILE A 214 -5.52 10.43 -8.04
N GLN A 215 -5.15 9.15 -8.13
CA GLN A 215 -6.02 8.03 -7.75
C GLN A 215 -6.45 8.07 -6.27
N THR A 216 -5.60 8.61 -5.40
CA THR A 216 -5.96 8.78 -3.98
C THR A 216 -7.01 9.89 -3.83
N ALA A 217 -6.86 11.01 -4.55
CA ALA A 217 -7.79 12.13 -4.55
C ALA A 217 -9.14 11.79 -5.18
N GLU A 218 -9.16 11.02 -6.26
CA GLU A 218 -10.40 10.58 -6.94
C GLU A 218 -11.38 9.87 -5.98
N ALA A 219 -10.86 9.12 -5.01
CA ALA A 219 -11.69 8.43 -4.02
C ALA A 219 -12.43 9.38 -3.05
N LEU A 220 -12.02 10.65 -2.94
CA LEU A 220 -12.70 11.64 -2.09
C LEU A 220 -14.02 12.11 -2.71
N GLY A 221 -14.17 12.04 -4.04
CA GLY A 221 -15.35 12.51 -4.75
C GLY A 221 -15.54 14.03 -4.71
N VAL A 222 -14.45 14.79 -4.55
CA VAL A 222 -14.44 16.27 -4.58
C VAL A 222 -13.47 16.78 -5.63
N PRO A 223 -13.63 18.01 -6.15
CA PRO A 223 -12.66 18.62 -7.05
C PRO A 223 -11.28 18.73 -6.39
N TYR A 224 -10.23 18.51 -7.18
CA TYR A 224 -8.85 18.64 -6.76
C TYR A 224 -8.01 19.34 -7.84
N GLU A 225 -6.94 20.01 -7.43
CA GLU A 225 -6.00 20.70 -8.32
C GLU A 225 -4.68 19.94 -8.40
N GLN A 226 -4.14 19.81 -9.60
CA GLN A 226 -2.86 19.13 -9.82
C GLN A 226 -1.74 20.16 -9.95
N TRP A 227 -0.68 19.97 -9.18
CA TRP A 227 0.49 20.84 -9.17
C TRP A 227 1.73 20.05 -9.57
N LYS A 228 2.35 20.38 -10.71
CA LYS A 228 3.58 19.71 -11.15
C LYS A 228 4.71 19.86 -10.13
N ALA A 229 4.76 20.99 -9.43
CA ALA A 229 5.71 21.25 -8.35
C ALA A 229 5.57 20.28 -7.16
N LEU A 230 4.43 19.58 -7.01
CA LEU A 230 4.22 18.55 -6.00
C LEU A 230 4.68 17.15 -6.41
N ASN A 231 5.22 16.95 -7.63
CA ASN A 231 5.80 15.66 -8.02
C ASN A 231 6.91 15.24 -7.05
N GLU A 232 7.06 13.92 -6.84
CA GLU A 232 8.12 13.36 -6.00
C GLU A 232 9.51 13.85 -6.46
N ILE A 233 10.48 13.80 -5.56
CA ILE A 233 11.88 14.04 -5.91
C ILE A 233 12.32 13.11 -7.04
N ASP A 234 12.95 13.67 -8.07
CA ASP A 234 13.48 12.89 -9.19
C ASP A 234 14.79 12.21 -8.78
N ALA A 235 14.82 10.87 -8.79
CA ALA A 235 16.02 10.09 -8.48
C ALA A 235 16.98 9.93 -9.68
N GLY A 236 16.67 10.53 -10.84
CA GLY A 236 17.49 10.51 -12.04
C GLY A 236 17.74 9.08 -12.53
N VAL A 237 19.02 8.70 -12.67
CA VAL A 237 19.39 7.33 -13.08
C VAL A 237 18.96 6.25 -12.07
N CYS A 238 18.57 6.63 -10.85
CA CYS A 238 18.10 5.70 -9.81
C CYS A 238 16.58 5.54 -9.76
N GLU A 239 15.82 6.15 -10.69
CA GLU A 239 14.37 5.97 -10.79
C GLU A 239 13.99 4.49 -10.97
N GLU A 240 12.93 4.07 -10.29
CA GLU A 240 12.39 2.70 -10.27
C GLU A 240 13.35 1.62 -9.75
N LEU A 241 14.50 1.97 -9.16
CA LEU A 241 15.42 1.03 -8.52
C LEU A 241 15.08 0.80 -7.04
N THR A 242 15.44 -0.37 -6.51
CA THR A 242 15.50 -0.58 -5.06
C THR A 242 16.81 -0.05 -4.48
N TYR A 243 16.89 0.15 -3.17
CA TYR A 243 18.14 0.58 -2.54
C TYR A 243 19.27 -0.45 -2.73
N GLU A 244 18.94 -1.74 -2.75
CA GLU A 244 19.86 -2.85 -3.04
C GLU A 244 20.46 -2.69 -4.44
N GLN A 245 19.61 -2.43 -5.45
CA GLN A 245 20.06 -2.20 -6.82
C GLN A 245 20.91 -0.93 -6.95
N ILE A 246 20.61 0.12 -6.17
CA ILE A 246 21.43 1.34 -6.16
C ILE A 246 22.80 1.06 -5.53
N GLN A 247 22.86 0.33 -4.41
CA GLN A 247 24.11 -0.06 -3.78
C GLN A 247 24.95 -0.99 -4.68
N GLU A 248 24.30 -1.88 -5.45
CA GLU A 248 24.97 -2.79 -6.38
C GLU A 248 25.55 -2.04 -7.59
N ASN A 249 24.75 -1.17 -8.22
CA ASN A 249 25.11 -0.53 -9.48
C ASN A 249 25.87 0.79 -9.32
N LEU A 250 25.61 1.53 -8.24
CA LEU A 250 26.12 2.89 -7.98
C LEU A 250 26.53 3.06 -6.49
N PRO A 251 27.46 2.23 -5.96
CA PRO A 251 27.83 2.23 -4.54
C PRO A 251 28.39 3.57 -4.05
N GLU A 252 29.21 4.24 -4.86
CA GLU A 252 29.83 5.52 -4.51
C GLU A 252 28.77 6.62 -4.37
N GLU A 253 27.88 6.72 -5.36
CA GLU A 253 26.75 7.66 -5.36
C GLU A 253 25.84 7.45 -4.14
N PHE A 254 25.63 6.18 -3.75
CA PHE A 254 24.80 5.84 -2.60
C PHE A 254 25.44 6.28 -1.28
N ALA A 255 26.76 6.15 -1.14
CA ALA A 255 27.51 6.60 0.03
C ALA A 255 27.58 8.13 0.12
N LEU A 256 27.95 8.80 -0.98
CA LEU A 256 28.01 10.27 -1.03
C LEU A 256 26.66 10.91 -0.71
N ARG A 257 25.57 10.31 -1.18
CA ARG A 257 24.22 10.77 -0.83
C ARG A 257 23.87 10.56 0.65
N ASP A 258 24.43 9.54 1.31
CA ASP A 258 24.22 9.38 2.75
C ASP A 258 25.05 10.39 3.58
N GLN A 259 26.20 10.85 3.06
CA GLN A 259 27.03 11.89 3.69
C GLN A 259 26.36 13.27 3.72
N ASP A 260 25.78 13.71 2.59
CA ASP A 260 24.99 14.95 2.53
C ASP A 260 23.69 14.72 1.73
N LYS A 261 22.71 14.09 2.38
CA LYS A 261 21.41 13.79 1.78
C LYS A 261 20.61 15.04 1.39
N TYR A 262 20.94 16.21 1.96
CA TYR A 262 20.22 17.45 1.65
C TYR A 262 20.67 18.02 0.30
N ARG A 263 21.99 18.13 0.07
CA ARG A 263 22.56 18.76 -1.14
C ARG A 263 22.88 17.80 -2.27
N TYR A 264 23.08 16.53 -1.96
CA TYR A 264 23.50 15.57 -2.97
C TYR A 264 22.41 15.31 -4.02
N ARG A 265 22.79 15.35 -5.29
CA ARG A 265 21.95 14.98 -6.43
C ARG A 265 22.38 13.61 -6.93
N TYR A 266 21.44 12.68 -7.08
CA TYR A 266 21.71 11.53 -7.94
C TYR A 266 22.02 12.01 -9.37
N PRO A 267 22.82 11.28 -10.16
CA PRO A 267 23.10 11.66 -11.52
C PRO A 267 21.80 11.87 -12.32
N LYS A 268 21.65 13.05 -12.94
CA LYS A 268 20.45 13.51 -13.66
C LYS A 268 19.17 13.63 -12.81
N GLY A 269 19.29 13.62 -11.48
CA GLY A 269 18.17 13.79 -10.55
C GLY A 269 18.21 15.10 -9.78
N GLU A 270 17.38 15.18 -8.76
CA GLU A 270 17.24 16.32 -7.84
C GLU A 270 17.86 16.02 -6.46
N SER A 271 18.28 17.08 -5.78
CA SER A 271 18.59 17.07 -4.34
C SER A 271 17.36 17.52 -3.54
N TYR A 272 17.40 17.37 -2.21
CA TYR A 272 16.36 17.97 -1.36
C TYR A 272 16.40 19.51 -1.42
N GLU A 273 17.59 20.11 -1.62
CA GLU A 273 17.73 21.54 -1.83
C GLU A 273 17.00 22.02 -3.09
N ASP A 274 17.14 21.31 -4.22
CA ASP A 274 16.38 21.61 -5.45
C ASP A 274 14.87 21.47 -5.23
N LEU A 275 14.46 20.42 -4.51
CA LEU A 275 13.07 20.18 -4.19
C LEU A 275 12.48 21.30 -3.33
N VAL A 276 13.22 21.81 -2.35
CA VAL A 276 12.80 22.96 -1.52
C VAL A 276 12.57 24.19 -2.40
N HIS A 277 13.48 24.49 -3.31
CA HIS A 277 13.31 25.60 -4.26
C HIS A 277 12.10 25.40 -5.18
N ARG A 278 11.88 24.18 -5.68
CA ARG A 278 10.72 23.83 -6.53
C ARG A 278 9.39 23.95 -5.79
N LEU A 279 9.37 23.66 -4.49
CA LEU A 279 8.16 23.71 -3.66
C LEU A 279 7.81 25.12 -3.17
N GLU A 280 8.68 26.11 -3.37
CA GLU A 280 8.45 27.48 -2.91
C GLU A 280 7.07 28.03 -3.33
N PRO A 281 6.61 27.92 -4.60
CA PRO A 281 5.28 28.43 -4.97
C PRO A 281 4.14 27.71 -4.26
N VAL A 282 4.30 26.42 -3.97
CA VAL A 282 3.30 25.62 -3.23
C VAL A 282 3.24 26.07 -1.78
N ILE A 283 4.38 26.33 -1.15
CA ILE A 283 4.46 26.83 0.23
C ILE A 283 3.79 28.19 0.33
N MET A 284 4.04 29.10 -0.62
CA MET A 284 3.38 30.41 -0.64
C MET A 284 1.87 30.29 -0.79
N GLU A 285 1.40 29.34 -1.61
CA GLU A 285 -0.03 29.07 -1.74
C GLU A 285 -0.63 28.46 -0.45
N LEU A 286 0.09 27.58 0.25
CA LEU A 286 -0.34 27.06 1.56
C LEU A 286 -0.37 28.14 2.64
N GLU A 287 0.50 29.15 2.54
CA GLU A 287 0.44 30.31 3.42
C GLU A 287 -0.80 31.18 3.19
N ARG A 288 -1.27 31.21 1.94
CA ARG A 288 -2.42 32.01 1.51
C ARG A 288 -3.76 31.34 1.77
N GLN A 289 -3.84 30.03 1.58
CA GLN A 289 -5.10 29.29 1.70
C GLN A 289 -5.47 28.98 3.15
N GLU A 290 -6.77 28.80 3.42
CA GLU A 290 -7.29 28.34 4.71
C GLU A 290 -7.16 26.81 4.86
N ASN A 291 -8.22 26.07 4.54
CA ASN A 291 -8.26 24.62 4.73
C ASN A 291 -7.82 23.88 3.47
N VAL A 292 -6.65 23.24 3.52
CA VAL A 292 -6.09 22.49 2.38
C VAL A 292 -5.70 21.09 2.80
N LEU A 293 -6.04 20.11 1.97
CA LEU A 293 -5.48 18.76 1.99
C LEU A 293 -4.48 18.60 0.84
N VAL A 294 -3.22 18.32 1.16
CA VAL A 294 -2.18 18.01 0.18
C VAL A 294 -1.92 16.51 0.18
N ILE A 295 -2.20 15.85 -0.94
CA ILE A 295 -1.88 14.44 -1.19
C ILE A 295 -0.61 14.37 -2.05
N CYS A 296 0.52 14.08 -1.43
CA CYS A 296 1.84 14.15 -2.06
C CYS A 296 2.68 12.89 -1.82
N HIS A 297 4.00 13.03 -1.71
CA HIS A 297 4.99 11.96 -1.71
C HIS A 297 5.97 12.07 -0.55
N GLN A 298 6.88 11.12 -0.38
CA GLN A 298 7.71 11.07 0.81
C GLN A 298 8.66 12.27 0.93
N ALA A 299 9.41 12.61 -0.13
CA ALA A 299 10.36 13.73 -0.05
C ALA A 299 9.63 15.07 -0.01
N VAL A 300 8.59 15.23 -0.82
CA VAL A 300 7.73 16.44 -0.84
C VAL A 300 7.10 16.69 0.52
N PHE A 301 6.52 15.66 1.15
CA PHE A 301 5.93 15.76 2.47
C PHE A 301 6.95 16.24 3.49
N ARG A 302 8.17 15.70 3.48
CA ARG A 302 9.25 16.11 4.39
C ARG A 302 9.58 17.60 4.25
N CYS A 303 9.68 18.11 3.03
CA CYS A 303 9.94 19.54 2.80
C CYS A 303 8.81 20.41 3.36
N LEU A 304 7.55 20.07 3.06
CA LEU A 304 6.39 20.82 3.55
C LEU A 304 6.31 20.78 5.08
N LEU A 305 6.51 19.59 5.67
CA LEU A 305 6.50 19.42 7.12
C LEU A 305 7.64 20.21 7.77
N ALA A 306 8.86 20.13 7.22
CA ALA A 306 10.02 20.84 7.73
C ALA A 306 9.82 22.36 7.75
N TYR A 307 9.16 22.91 6.73
CA TYR A 307 8.80 24.32 6.68
C TYR A 307 7.87 24.70 7.86
N PHE A 308 6.74 24.01 8.02
CA PHE A 308 5.75 24.37 9.05
C PHE A 308 6.19 24.07 10.49
N VAL A 309 7.07 23.08 10.70
CA VAL A 309 7.59 22.75 12.03
C VAL A 309 9.02 23.29 12.28
N ASN A 310 9.49 24.18 11.41
CA ASN A 310 10.79 24.86 11.50
C ASN A 310 11.97 23.90 11.73
N LYS A 311 12.14 22.92 10.83
CA LYS A 311 13.20 21.92 10.92
C LYS A 311 14.43 22.28 10.08
N PRO A 312 15.65 22.08 10.60
CA PRO A 312 16.87 22.42 9.88
C PRO A 312 17.09 21.49 8.67
N ALA A 313 17.86 21.98 7.69
CA ALA A 313 18.19 21.25 6.46
C ALA A 313 18.81 19.86 6.70
N ALA A 314 19.56 19.69 7.79
CA ALA A 314 20.14 18.40 8.17
C ALA A 314 19.09 17.35 8.62
N GLU A 315 18.00 17.78 9.26
CA GLU A 315 16.93 16.88 9.73
C GLU A 315 15.88 16.61 8.65
N LEU A 316 15.64 17.57 7.76
CA LEU A 316 14.57 17.54 6.75
C LEU A 316 14.53 16.22 5.95
N PRO A 317 15.63 15.72 5.34
CA PRO A 317 15.63 14.48 4.56
C PRO A 317 15.33 13.20 5.36
N TYR A 318 15.24 13.29 6.68
CA TYR A 318 15.05 12.19 7.61
C TYR A 318 13.77 12.31 8.44
N LEU A 319 12.92 13.32 8.18
CA LEU A 319 11.61 13.38 8.83
C LEU A 319 10.77 12.14 8.49
N ARG A 320 10.03 11.63 9.48
CA ARG A 320 9.20 10.43 9.33
C ARG A 320 7.81 10.81 8.81
N CYS A 321 7.51 10.33 7.61
CA CYS A 321 6.24 10.56 6.93
C CYS A 321 5.66 9.20 6.47
N PRO A 322 5.10 8.40 7.39
CA PRO A 322 4.62 7.05 7.09
C PRO A 322 3.48 7.07 6.07
N LEU A 323 3.36 5.97 5.30
CA LEU A 323 2.17 5.74 4.48
C LEU A 323 0.93 5.61 5.36
N HIS A 324 -0.23 5.86 4.76
CA HIS A 324 -1.56 5.67 5.36
C HIS A 324 -1.81 6.44 6.66
N THR A 325 -1.11 7.54 6.84
CA THR A 325 -1.19 8.41 8.02
C THR A 325 -1.40 9.84 7.55
N VAL A 326 -2.38 10.52 8.15
CA VAL A 326 -2.67 11.94 7.91
C VAL A 326 -2.04 12.75 9.03
N LEU A 327 -1.31 13.80 8.69
CA LEU A 327 -0.91 14.83 9.65
C LEU A 327 -1.79 16.06 9.49
N LYS A 328 -2.39 16.51 10.59
CA LYS A 328 -3.07 17.80 10.67
C LYS A 328 -2.10 18.79 11.29
N LEU A 329 -1.81 19.85 10.54
CA LEU A 329 -0.99 20.97 10.94
C LEU A 329 -1.90 22.15 11.27
N THR A 330 -1.71 22.73 12.44
CA THR A 330 -2.41 23.95 12.87
C THR A 330 -1.35 24.99 13.24
N PRO A 331 -1.01 25.91 12.31
CA PRO A 331 -0.09 27.00 12.58
C PRO A 331 -0.59 27.86 13.75
N ILE A 332 0.33 28.24 14.63
CA ILE A 332 0.09 29.12 15.77
C ILE A 332 1.19 30.19 15.82
N ALA A 333 1.03 31.23 16.65
CA ALA A 333 1.96 32.36 16.69
C ALA A 333 3.44 31.97 16.91
N TYR A 334 3.70 30.90 17.66
CA TYR A 334 5.05 30.40 17.95
C TYR A 334 5.20 28.92 17.60
N GLY A 335 4.92 28.58 16.33
CA GLY A 335 5.17 27.23 15.78
C GLY A 335 3.94 26.63 15.12
N CYS A 336 3.85 25.30 15.16
CA CYS A 336 2.75 24.58 14.53
C CYS A 336 2.39 23.35 15.36
N LYS A 337 1.10 23.22 15.72
CA LYS A 337 0.60 22.01 16.36
C LYS A 337 0.44 20.92 15.30
N VAL A 338 0.95 19.72 15.61
CA VAL A 338 0.92 18.56 14.71
C VAL A 338 0.14 17.43 15.37
N GLU A 339 -0.92 16.97 14.71
CA GLU A 339 -1.71 15.81 15.13
C GLU A 339 -1.60 14.70 14.09
N SER A 340 -1.41 13.45 14.52
CA SER A 340 -1.17 12.31 13.63
C SER A 340 -2.31 11.29 13.71
N PHE A 341 -2.86 10.93 12.55
CA PHE A 341 -3.99 10.01 12.43
C PHE A 341 -3.64 8.84 11.52
N PHE A 342 -3.36 7.68 12.11
CA PHE A 342 -3.20 6.42 11.37
C PHE A 342 -4.58 5.81 11.06
N LEU A 343 -4.90 5.60 9.79
CA LEU A 343 -6.26 5.18 9.38
C LEU A 343 -6.50 3.66 9.45
N ASN A 344 -5.72 2.94 10.24
CA ASN A 344 -5.86 1.51 10.50
C ASN A 344 -5.78 0.62 9.24
N ILE A 345 -4.98 1.04 8.25
CA ILE A 345 -4.73 0.31 7.01
C ILE A 345 -3.23 0.15 6.89
N GLU A 346 -2.74 -1.07 7.00
CA GLU A 346 -1.30 -1.34 6.93
C GLU A 346 -0.70 -0.93 5.58
N ALA A 347 0.58 -0.56 5.61
CA ALA A 347 1.42 -0.30 4.46
C ALA A 347 2.84 -0.79 4.75
N VAL A 348 3.65 -0.95 3.71
CA VAL A 348 5.09 -1.12 3.84
C VAL A 348 5.73 0.11 4.48
N ASN A 349 6.86 -0.10 5.15
CA ASN A 349 7.69 0.99 5.63
C ASN A 349 8.69 1.39 4.52
N THR A 350 8.63 2.63 4.06
CA THR A 350 9.54 3.19 3.06
C THR A 350 10.61 4.10 3.66
N HIS A 351 10.67 4.19 4.99
CA HIS A 351 11.61 5.04 5.69
C HIS A 351 12.97 4.34 5.82
N ARG A 352 14.01 4.92 5.21
CA ARG A 352 15.40 4.53 5.42
C ARG A 352 16.13 5.60 6.25
N GLU A 353 16.55 5.19 7.44
CA GLU A 353 17.39 5.98 8.35
C GLU A 353 18.78 6.23 7.75
N SER A 354 19.52 7.19 8.29
CA SER A 354 20.93 7.38 7.92
C SER A 354 21.77 6.20 8.45
N PRO A 355 22.60 5.54 7.62
CA PRO A 355 23.56 4.54 8.10
C PRO A 355 24.60 5.17 9.04
N VAL A 356 25.12 4.35 9.96
CA VAL A 356 26.20 4.79 10.84
C VAL A 356 27.50 4.95 10.06
N ASN A 357 27.78 4.04 9.12
CA ASN A 357 28.89 4.17 8.19
C ASN A 357 28.40 4.71 6.84
N VAL A 358 28.90 5.87 6.45
CA VAL A 358 28.59 6.56 5.19
C VAL A 358 29.82 6.71 4.28
N ASP A 359 30.93 6.06 4.63
CA ASP A 359 32.13 6.07 3.79
C ASP A 359 31.90 5.36 2.45
N ILE A 360 32.60 5.83 1.42
CA ILE A 360 32.52 5.29 0.06
C ILE A 360 32.94 3.82 0.02
N ASN A 361 33.87 3.42 0.89
CA ASN A 361 34.43 2.07 0.96
C ASN A 361 33.66 1.13 1.91
N ARG A 362 32.49 1.55 2.41
CA ARG A 362 31.66 0.71 3.29
C ARG A 362 31.16 -0.54 2.57
N ASN A 363 30.92 -1.60 3.32
CA ASN A 363 30.33 -2.81 2.73
C ASN A 363 28.82 -2.63 2.45
N PRO A 364 28.22 -3.42 1.54
CA PRO A 364 26.79 -3.32 1.21
C PRO A 364 25.85 -3.54 2.39
N GLU A 365 26.22 -4.40 3.35
CA GLU A 365 25.42 -4.71 4.54
C GLU A 365 25.27 -3.48 5.45
N GLU A 366 26.35 -2.72 5.67
CA GLU A 366 26.37 -1.44 6.38
C GLU A 366 25.56 -0.37 5.64
N ALA A 367 25.68 -0.32 4.32
CA ALA A 367 24.98 0.64 3.48
C ALA A 367 23.45 0.43 3.49
N LEU A 368 22.99 -0.81 3.33
CA LEU A 368 21.57 -1.14 3.24
C LEU A 368 20.92 -1.25 4.64
N GLN A 369 21.75 -1.25 5.69
CA GLN A 369 21.35 -1.53 7.06
C GLN A 369 20.56 -2.83 7.17
N THR A 370 20.81 -3.85 6.34
CA THR A 370 19.95 -5.04 6.31
C THR A 370 20.22 -5.93 7.53
N LEU A 371 19.17 -6.54 8.08
CA LEU A 371 19.35 -7.62 9.05
C LEU A 371 19.85 -8.85 8.30
N LYS A 372 20.88 -9.51 8.82
CA LYS A 372 21.45 -10.70 8.20
C LYS A 372 20.60 -11.92 8.50
N VAL A 373 20.04 -12.57 7.49
CA VAL A 373 19.39 -13.88 7.64
C VAL A 373 20.50 -14.93 7.64
N THR A 374 20.69 -15.61 8.76
CA THR A 374 21.75 -16.61 8.93
C THR A 374 21.31 -17.99 8.45
N ASP A 375 20.04 -18.34 8.67
CA ASP A 375 19.49 -19.67 8.43
C ASP A 375 18.08 -19.56 7.85
N TYR A 376 17.77 -20.39 6.86
CA TYR A 376 16.43 -20.49 6.28
C TYR A 376 16.13 -21.95 5.93
N HIS A 377 15.24 -22.58 6.69
CA HIS A 377 14.93 -24.01 6.57
C HIS A 377 13.45 -24.23 6.29
N VAL A 378 13.14 -24.98 5.25
CA VAL A 378 11.79 -25.48 4.98
C VAL A 378 11.80 -26.99 5.14
N ARG A 379 10.99 -27.51 6.07
CA ARG A 379 10.85 -28.95 6.32
C ARG A 379 9.41 -29.35 6.09
N CYS A 380 9.17 -30.32 5.22
CA CYS A 380 7.82 -30.82 4.97
C CYS A 380 7.78 -32.34 5.16
N THR A 381 6.79 -32.83 5.91
CA THR A 381 6.50 -34.25 6.02
C THR A 381 5.12 -34.51 5.44
N VAL A 382 5.04 -35.39 4.45
CA VAL A 382 3.78 -35.84 3.85
C VAL A 382 3.56 -37.29 4.28
N VAL A 383 2.49 -37.54 5.03
CA VAL A 383 2.05 -38.89 5.38
C VAL A 383 0.64 -39.07 4.87
N SER A 384 0.39 -40.05 4.01
CA SER A 384 -0.93 -40.31 3.46
C SER A 384 -1.58 -39.02 2.90
N ARG A 385 -0.88 -38.32 2.01
CA ARG A 385 -1.32 -37.05 1.40
C ARG A 385 -1.49 -35.87 2.38
N TYR A 386 -1.26 -36.05 3.67
CA TYR A 386 -1.34 -35.00 4.67
C TYR A 386 0.04 -34.38 4.88
N ALA A 387 0.19 -33.11 4.50
CA ALA A 387 1.45 -32.39 4.52
C ALA A 387 1.55 -31.48 5.75
N VAL A 388 2.62 -31.64 6.53
CA VAL A 388 2.99 -30.78 7.65
C VAL A 388 4.27 -30.05 7.28
N THR A 389 4.18 -28.73 7.08
CA THR A 389 5.32 -27.90 6.67
C THR A 389 5.73 -26.97 7.80
N THR A 390 7.03 -26.95 8.10
CA THR A 390 7.65 -26.00 9.03
C THR A 390 8.65 -25.13 8.29
N VAL A 391 8.47 -23.82 8.38
CA VAL A 391 9.38 -22.79 7.85
C VAL A 391 10.09 -22.13 9.02
N GLN A 392 11.42 -22.15 9.00
CA GLN A 392 12.27 -21.54 10.02
C GLN A 392 13.20 -20.51 9.40
N SER A 393 13.32 -19.34 10.02
CA SER A 393 14.23 -18.28 9.58
C SER A 393 14.90 -17.65 10.79
N SER A 394 16.23 -17.54 10.76
CA SER A 394 17.02 -16.89 11.81
C SER A 394 17.63 -15.60 11.27
N VAL A 395 17.48 -14.52 12.04
CA VAL A 395 18.02 -13.20 11.72
C VAL A 395 18.98 -12.75 12.81
N TRP A 396 20.06 -12.08 12.39
CA TRP A 396 21.04 -11.45 13.26
C TRP A 396 21.13 -9.96 12.96
N ASN A 397 20.92 -9.14 13.99
CA ASN A 397 21.16 -7.72 13.88
C ASN A 397 22.62 -7.39 14.17
N GLN A 398 23.42 -7.24 13.11
CA GLN A 398 24.81 -6.81 13.21
C GLN A 398 24.97 -5.28 13.26
N LEU A 399 23.87 -4.54 13.18
CA LEU A 399 23.87 -3.08 13.13
C LEU A 399 23.98 -2.51 14.54
N PRO A 400 24.54 -1.30 14.71
CA PRO A 400 24.65 -0.62 16.01
C PRO A 400 23.30 -0.12 16.55
N VAL A 401 22.22 -0.25 15.78
CA VAL A 401 20.88 0.24 16.12
C VAL A 401 19.86 -0.90 16.16
N THR A 402 18.80 -0.73 16.94
CA THR A 402 17.66 -1.66 16.92
C THR A 402 16.96 -1.57 15.58
N LYS A 403 16.70 -2.71 14.92
CA LYS A 403 16.02 -2.76 13.63
C LYS A 403 14.88 -3.78 13.65
N GLU A 404 13.83 -3.49 12.89
CA GLU A 404 12.69 -4.39 12.76
C GLU A 404 13.01 -5.54 11.80
N ALA A 405 12.76 -6.77 12.24
CA ALA A 405 12.75 -7.96 11.40
C ALA A 405 11.31 -8.32 11.03
N ALA A 406 11.05 -8.56 9.75
CA ALA A 406 9.80 -9.10 9.27
C ALA A 406 9.99 -10.56 8.84
N PHE A 407 9.08 -11.44 9.29
CA PHE A 407 8.99 -12.83 8.87
C PHE A 407 7.71 -13.02 8.07
N GLU A 408 7.85 -13.42 6.81
CA GLU A 408 6.75 -13.58 5.86
C GLU A 408 6.75 -14.99 5.24
N VAL A 409 5.57 -15.62 5.19
CA VAL A 409 5.38 -16.95 4.59
C VAL A 409 4.10 -16.94 3.76
N ASP A 410 4.20 -17.42 2.52
CA ASP A 410 3.05 -17.70 1.65
C ASP A 410 2.46 -19.07 2.05
N LEU A 411 1.16 -19.11 2.33
CA LEU A 411 0.41 -20.29 2.75
C LEU A 411 -0.56 -20.73 1.63
N PRO A 412 -0.63 -22.03 1.31
CA PRO A 412 -1.70 -22.55 0.46
C PRO A 412 -3.07 -22.19 1.03
N SER A 413 -4.06 -21.89 0.18
CA SER A 413 -5.43 -21.58 0.64
C SER A 413 -6.12 -22.73 1.39
N SER A 414 -5.67 -23.97 1.21
CA SER A 414 -6.13 -25.14 1.96
C SER A 414 -5.42 -25.31 3.30
N ALA A 415 -4.35 -24.58 3.56
CA ALA A 415 -3.53 -24.76 4.73
C ALA A 415 -4.12 -24.02 5.95
N PHE A 416 -3.88 -24.57 7.13
CA PHE A 416 -4.11 -23.88 8.39
C PHE A 416 -2.82 -23.88 9.22
N ILE A 417 -2.65 -22.83 10.04
CA ILE A 417 -1.49 -22.69 10.91
C ILE A 417 -1.72 -23.49 12.19
N SER A 418 -0.81 -24.40 12.52
CA SER A 418 -0.89 -25.19 13.75
C SER A 418 0.08 -24.71 14.84
N ASN A 419 1.20 -24.08 14.47
CA ASN A 419 2.14 -23.54 15.45
C ASN A 419 2.89 -22.31 14.89
N PHE A 420 3.14 -21.32 15.73
CA PHE A 420 4.10 -20.25 15.44
C PHE A 420 4.93 -19.96 16.69
N THR A 421 6.24 -19.90 16.53
CA THR A 421 7.17 -19.65 17.63
C THR A 421 8.20 -18.59 17.23
N ILE A 422 8.45 -17.65 18.13
CA ILE A 422 9.54 -16.67 18.05
C ILE A 422 10.52 -16.96 19.17
N THR A 423 11.80 -17.13 18.86
CA THR A 423 12.86 -17.25 19.86
C THR A 423 13.72 -16.01 19.81
N SER A 424 13.80 -15.26 20.91
CA SER A 424 14.59 -14.03 21.02
C SER A 424 15.35 -14.01 22.36
N ASN A 425 16.67 -13.82 22.32
CA ASN A 425 17.55 -13.81 23.50
C ASN A 425 17.34 -15.03 24.44
N GLY A 426 17.18 -16.22 23.87
CA GLY A 426 16.95 -17.46 24.63
C GLY A 426 15.54 -17.63 25.21
N LYS A 427 14.65 -16.63 25.06
CA LYS A 427 13.23 -16.75 25.42
C LYS A 427 12.42 -17.20 24.22
N VAL A 428 11.57 -18.21 24.45
CA VAL A 428 10.67 -18.78 23.45
C VAL A 428 9.28 -18.20 23.68
N TYR A 429 8.72 -17.58 22.64
CA TYR A 429 7.37 -17.04 22.60
C TYR A 429 6.55 -17.90 21.64
N VAL A 430 5.56 -18.62 22.15
CA VAL A 430 4.67 -19.48 21.36
C VAL A 430 3.36 -18.74 21.11
N GLY A 431 2.94 -18.65 19.86
CA GLY A 431 1.66 -18.08 19.46
C GLY A 431 0.50 -18.92 19.98
N GLN A 432 -0.48 -18.29 20.62
CA GLN A 432 -1.70 -18.95 21.06
C GLN A 432 -2.80 -18.84 20.02
N VAL A 433 -3.38 -19.99 19.63
CA VAL A 433 -4.58 -20.03 18.80
C VAL A 433 -5.77 -19.68 19.67
N THR A 434 -6.47 -18.60 19.32
CA THR A 434 -7.71 -18.16 19.98
C THR A 434 -8.74 -17.75 18.92
N GLU A 435 -10.01 -17.66 19.31
CA GLU A 435 -11.08 -17.21 18.42
C GLU A 435 -10.74 -15.84 17.80
N ARG A 436 -11.07 -15.65 16.51
CA ARG A 436 -10.69 -14.44 15.73
C ARG A 436 -11.05 -13.12 16.43
N ALA A 437 -12.22 -13.04 17.06
CA ALA A 437 -12.65 -11.85 17.80
C ALA A 437 -11.83 -11.64 19.09
N ALA A 438 -11.57 -12.71 19.84
CA ALA A 438 -10.76 -12.67 21.06
C ALA A 438 -9.29 -12.32 20.76
N ALA A 439 -8.71 -12.91 19.71
CA ALA A 439 -7.35 -12.61 19.24
C ALA A 439 -7.20 -11.13 18.88
N ARG A 440 -8.21 -10.55 18.21
CA ARG A 440 -8.25 -9.12 17.86
C ARG A 440 -8.24 -8.24 19.11
N ASN A 441 -9.07 -8.55 20.10
CA ASN A 441 -9.15 -7.80 21.36
C ASN A 441 -7.84 -7.85 22.16
N ILE A 442 -7.21 -9.03 22.25
CA ILE A 442 -5.91 -9.21 22.92
C ILE A 442 -4.82 -8.39 22.21
N TYR A 443 -4.79 -8.43 20.87
CA TYR A 443 -3.87 -7.63 20.05
C TYR A 443 -4.07 -6.13 20.27
N ASP A 444 -5.31 -5.64 20.17
CA ASP A 444 -5.62 -4.22 20.30
C ASP A 444 -5.28 -3.70 21.71
N ALA A 445 -5.47 -4.52 22.75
CA ALA A 445 -5.06 -4.21 24.13
C ALA A 445 -3.53 -4.19 24.29
N ALA A 446 -2.81 -5.16 23.72
CA ALA A 446 -1.35 -5.23 23.78
C ALA A 446 -0.69 -4.05 23.04
N LYS A 447 -1.23 -3.68 21.86
CA LYS A 447 -0.76 -2.54 21.06
C LYS A 447 -0.94 -1.22 21.80
N LYS A 448 -2.07 -1.01 22.49
CA LYS A 448 -2.30 0.16 23.35
C LYS A 448 -1.28 0.27 24.50
N GLN A 449 -0.75 -0.86 24.97
CA GLN A 449 0.25 -0.93 26.03
C GLN A 449 1.71 -0.90 25.52
N GLY A 450 1.93 -0.71 24.22
CA GLY A 450 3.28 -0.70 23.63
C GLY A 450 3.98 -2.07 23.61
N LYS A 451 3.24 -3.18 23.79
CA LYS A 451 3.80 -4.53 23.72
C LYS A 451 3.88 -5.02 22.27
N THR A 452 4.91 -5.83 21.98
CA THR A 452 5.05 -6.51 20.69
C THR A 452 3.91 -7.52 20.51
N ALA A 453 3.08 -7.32 19.48
CA ALA A 453 1.99 -8.22 19.14
C ALA A 453 1.93 -8.39 17.61
N GLY A 454 1.75 -9.62 17.13
CA GLY A 454 1.53 -9.95 15.72
C GLY A 454 0.09 -10.38 15.49
N LEU A 455 -0.55 -9.89 14.43
CA LEU A 455 -1.91 -10.28 14.06
C LEU A 455 -1.88 -10.94 12.67
N VAL A 456 -2.45 -12.13 12.56
CA VAL A 456 -2.63 -12.82 11.28
C VAL A 456 -3.83 -12.20 10.55
N ALA A 457 -3.61 -11.59 9.40
CA ALA A 457 -4.66 -11.04 8.56
C ALA A 457 -4.81 -11.87 7.27
N THR A 458 -5.96 -12.52 7.11
CA THR A 458 -6.32 -13.21 5.86
C THR A 458 -6.71 -12.22 4.77
N LYS A 459 -6.20 -12.45 3.55
CA LYS A 459 -6.63 -11.79 2.30
C LYS A 459 -7.29 -12.83 1.40
N GLU A 460 -8.30 -12.39 0.65
CA GLU A 460 -8.99 -13.15 -0.38
C GLU A 460 -8.11 -13.26 -1.65
N ARG A 461 -7.54 -14.46 -1.90
CA ARG A 461 -7.18 -15.13 -3.16
C ARG A 461 -6.39 -16.41 -2.82
N GLU A 462 -6.15 -17.32 -3.78
CA GLU A 462 -5.69 -18.72 -3.62
C GLU A 462 -4.46 -19.01 -2.71
N ILE A 463 -3.71 -17.99 -2.27
CA ILE A 463 -2.56 -18.09 -1.36
C ILE A 463 -2.72 -17.03 -0.27
N GLU A 464 -2.74 -17.46 0.99
CA GLU A 464 -2.78 -16.57 2.16
C GLU A 464 -1.34 -16.13 2.52
N LYS A 465 -1.17 -14.96 3.14
CA LYS A 465 0.15 -14.50 3.60
C LYS A 465 0.17 -14.40 5.12
N PHE A 466 1.11 -15.09 5.75
CA PHE A 466 1.47 -14.89 7.14
C PHE A 466 2.59 -13.84 7.25
N ARG A 467 2.43 -12.84 8.12
CA ARG A 467 3.45 -11.81 8.36
C ARG A 467 3.50 -11.45 9.85
N VAL A 468 4.71 -11.44 10.41
CA VAL A 468 4.98 -10.94 11.77
C VAL A 468 6.21 -10.05 11.73
N ALA A 469 6.15 -8.90 12.41
CA ALA A 469 7.29 -8.00 12.56
C ALA A 469 7.68 -7.86 14.03
N VAL A 470 8.97 -7.90 14.33
CA VAL A 470 9.51 -7.76 15.70
C VAL A 470 10.75 -6.88 15.69
N SER A 471 10.93 -6.09 16.74
CA SER A 471 12.14 -5.29 16.94
C SER A 471 13.29 -6.17 17.41
N VAL A 472 14.44 -6.08 16.74
CA VAL A 472 15.66 -6.82 17.06
C VAL A 472 16.73 -5.83 17.54
N PRO A 473 17.11 -5.84 18.83
CA PRO A 473 18.18 -4.98 19.35
C PRO A 473 19.52 -5.21 18.64
N SER A 474 20.42 -4.24 18.72
CA SER A 474 21.79 -4.38 18.22
C SER A 474 22.47 -5.62 18.83
N GLY A 475 23.17 -6.39 17.99
CA GLY A 475 23.86 -7.63 18.37
C GLY A 475 22.93 -8.84 18.60
N ALA A 476 21.61 -8.65 18.69
CA ALA A 476 20.68 -9.71 19.04
C ALA A 476 20.34 -10.63 17.85
N ARG A 477 19.99 -11.88 18.17
CA ARG A 477 19.49 -12.87 17.22
C ARG A 477 18.04 -13.22 17.52
N VAL A 478 17.24 -13.36 16.47
CA VAL A 478 15.85 -13.81 16.56
C VAL A 478 15.62 -14.93 15.56
N SER A 479 14.93 -15.98 15.99
CA SER A 479 14.52 -17.09 15.12
C SER A 479 13.01 -17.20 15.10
N PHE A 480 12.45 -17.34 13.90
CA PHE A 480 11.04 -17.56 13.65
C PHE A 480 10.83 -19.01 13.21
N SER A 481 9.74 -19.63 13.66
CA SER A 481 9.36 -20.98 13.25
C SER A 481 7.84 -21.03 13.08
N LEU A 482 7.36 -21.24 11.86
CA LEU A 482 5.94 -21.38 11.53
C LEU A 482 5.67 -22.79 11.03
N THR A 483 4.67 -23.46 11.61
CA THR A 483 4.18 -24.75 11.15
C THR A 483 2.75 -24.61 10.65
N TYR A 484 2.51 -25.10 9.43
CA TYR A 484 1.20 -25.14 8.80
C TYR A 484 0.96 -26.50 8.17
N GLU A 485 -0.31 -26.86 8.05
CA GLU A 485 -0.75 -28.21 7.67
C GLU A 485 -1.80 -28.14 6.58
N GLU A 486 -1.74 -29.08 5.63
CA GLU A 486 -2.73 -29.18 4.55
C GLU A 486 -2.93 -30.64 4.10
N LEU A 487 -4.15 -30.94 3.64
CA LEU A 487 -4.44 -32.18 2.92
C LEU A 487 -4.28 -31.93 1.42
N LEU A 488 -3.35 -32.63 0.76
CA LEU A 488 -3.03 -32.41 -0.64
C LEU A 488 -4.19 -32.85 -1.55
N PRO A 489 -4.75 -31.96 -2.39
CA PRO A 489 -5.81 -32.33 -3.32
C PRO A 489 -5.23 -33.04 -4.55
N ARG A 490 -5.81 -34.20 -4.91
CA ARG A 490 -5.45 -34.89 -6.17
C ARG A 490 -6.15 -34.22 -7.35
N ARG A 491 -5.40 -33.64 -8.29
CA ARG A 491 -5.94 -33.02 -9.52
C ARG A 491 -5.21 -33.55 -10.74
N LEU A 492 -5.94 -33.79 -11.83
CA LEU A 492 -5.37 -34.32 -13.08
C LEU A 492 -4.52 -35.59 -12.87
N GLY A 493 -4.92 -36.44 -11.92
CA GLY A 493 -4.25 -37.70 -11.63
C GLY A 493 -2.95 -37.58 -10.82
N ARG A 494 -2.69 -36.44 -10.16
CA ARG A 494 -1.47 -36.21 -9.36
C ARG A 494 -1.74 -35.32 -8.15
N TYR A 495 -0.87 -35.41 -7.15
CA TYR A 495 -0.76 -34.44 -6.07
C TYR A 495 0.35 -33.45 -6.41
N GLU A 496 0.15 -32.19 -6.02
CA GLU A 496 1.14 -31.12 -6.17
C GLU A 496 1.41 -30.51 -4.81
N LEU A 497 2.67 -30.51 -4.39
CA LEU A 497 3.16 -29.84 -3.18
C LEU A 497 4.00 -28.64 -3.62
N SER A 498 3.58 -27.44 -3.20
CA SER A 498 4.26 -26.18 -3.53
C SER A 498 4.83 -25.54 -2.28
N LEU A 499 6.16 -25.45 -2.19
CA LEU A 499 6.86 -24.92 -1.03
C LEU A 499 7.55 -23.60 -1.36
N GLY A 500 7.25 -22.55 -0.60
CA GLY A 500 7.79 -21.22 -0.80
C GLY A 500 9.21 -21.01 -0.28
N LEU A 501 10.14 -20.60 -1.14
CA LEU A 501 11.51 -20.23 -0.79
C LEU A 501 11.70 -18.72 -0.99
N ARG A 502 11.59 -17.95 0.11
CA ARG A 502 11.60 -16.48 0.10
C ARG A 502 12.43 -15.86 1.25
N PRO A 503 13.72 -16.19 1.40
CA PRO A 503 14.56 -15.62 2.45
C PRO A 503 14.79 -14.10 2.35
N GLY A 504 14.54 -13.48 1.20
CA GLY A 504 14.72 -12.02 0.99
C GLY A 504 16.17 -11.55 0.91
N GLN A 505 17.14 -12.45 1.05
CA GLN A 505 18.57 -12.27 0.79
C GLN A 505 19.21 -13.64 0.51
N PRO A 506 20.41 -13.71 -0.08
CA PRO A 506 21.18 -14.95 -0.14
C PRO A 506 21.52 -15.44 1.27
N VAL A 507 21.28 -16.72 1.57
CA VAL A 507 21.45 -17.30 2.91
C VAL A 507 22.46 -18.42 2.88
N GLN A 508 23.44 -18.37 3.78
CA GLN A 508 24.50 -19.37 3.84
C GLN A 508 23.96 -20.76 4.16
N ASN A 509 23.05 -20.85 5.14
CA ASN A 509 22.42 -22.08 5.56
C ASN A 509 20.97 -22.14 5.05
N LEU A 510 20.80 -22.36 3.74
CA LEU A 510 19.49 -22.58 3.14
C LEU A 510 19.26 -24.06 2.88
N SER A 511 18.16 -24.61 3.39
CA SER A 511 17.77 -25.99 3.07
C SER A 511 16.27 -26.18 2.92
N LEU A 512 15.88 -27.07 2.02
CA LEU A 512 14.55 -27.64 1.92
C LEU A 512 14.65 -29.17 2.04
N ASP A 513 13.88 -29.76 2.94
CA ASP A 513 13.85 -31.20 3.18
C ASP A 513 12.41 -31.69 3.21
N VAL A 514 12.05 -32.55 2.27
CA VAL A 514 10.71 -33.13 2.15
C VAL A 514 10.80 -34.62 2.35
N SER A 515 10.02 -35.17 3.29
CA SER A 515 9.82 -36.61 3.43
C SER A 515 8.39 -36.95 3.05
N ILE A 516 8.20 -37.90 2.12
CA ILE A 516 6.90 -38.40 1.69
C ILE A 516 6.81 -39.87 2.07
N THR A 517 5.75 -40.26 2.78
CA THR A 517 5.48 -41.65 3.17
C THR A 517 4.05 -42.02 2.78
N GLU A 518 3.93 -43.00 1.89
CA GLU A 518 2.66 -43.47 1.33
C GLU A 518 2.55 -44.99 1.47
N ARG A 519 1.54 -45.45 2.20
CA ARG A 519 1.35 -46.89 2.51
C ARG A 519 1.12 -47.74 1.27
N THR A 520 0.41 -47.23 0.26
CA THR A 520 0.15 -47.94 -1.01
C THR A 520 1.38 -48.01 -1.91
N GLY A 521 2.36 -47.14 -1.69
CA GLY A 521 3.53 -46.96 -2.54
C GLY A 521 3.43 -45.70 -3.41
N ILE A 522 4.59 -45.17 -3.79
CA ILE A 522 4.74 -43.98 -4.61
C ILE A 522 4.90 -44.43 -6.07
N SER A 523 3.95 -44.09 -6.94
CA SER A 523 4.00 -44.50 -8.36
C SER A 523 5.00 -43.68 -9.17
N PHE A 524 5.08 -42.38 -8.87
CA PHE A 524 6.10 -41.49 -9.43
C PHE A 524 6.31 -40.31 -8.49
N LEU A 525 7.49 -39.70 -8.59
CA LEU A 525 7.84 -38.44 -7.94
C LEU A 525 8.68 -37.62 -8.91
N LYS A 526 8.35 -36.34 -9.07
CA LYS A 526 9.10 -35.41 -9.91
C LYS A 526 9.25 -34.07 -9.21
N ALA A 527 10.49 -33.57 -9.12
CA ALA A 527 10.79 -32.20 -8.75
C ALA A 527 10.87 -31.34 -10.02
N PHE A 528 10.21 -30.19 -10.02
CA PHE A 528 10.23 -29.24 -11.13
C PHE A 528 11.26 -28.13 -10.90
N PRO A 529 11.73 -27.46 -11.98
CA PRO A 529 12.51 -26.24 -11.84
C PRO A 529 11.83 -25.22 -10.93
N LEU A 530 12.63 -24.40 -10.25
CA LEU A 530 12.13 -23.34 -9.37
C LEU A 530 11.25 -22.36 -10.16
N ARG A 531 10.04 -22.13 -9.67
CA ARG A 531 9.09 -21.19 -10.30
C ARG A 531 9.28 -19.79 -9.73
N THR A 532 9.89 -18.89 -10.51
CA THR A 532 10.18 -17.49 -10.11
C THR A 532 9.11 -16.48 -10.52
N SER A 533 8.16 -16.85 -11.41
CA SER A 533 7.05 -15.98 -11.85
C SER A 533 5.71 -16.72 -11.83
N ARG A 534 4.67 -16.01 -11.37
CA ARG A 534 3.29 -16.53 -11.25
C ARG A 534 2.54 -16.61 -12.60
N LEU A 535 3.03 -15.93 -13.64
CA LEU A 535 2.39 -15.88 -14.97
C LEU A 535 2.81 -17.02 -15.90
N LEU A 536 3.82 -17.81 -15.51
CA LEU A 536 4.26 -18.97 -16.26
C LEU A 536 3.48 -20.19 -15.78
N SER A 537 2.37 -20.49 -16.43
CA SER A 537 1.83 -21.86 -16.43
C SER A 537 2.86 -22.76 -17.11
N ASN A 538 3.15 -23.93 -16.56
CA ASN A 538 4.00 -24.93 -17.20
C ASN A 538 3.41 -25.39 -18.54
N THR A 539 3.65 -24.63 -19.60
CA THR A 539 3.73 -25.10 -20.98
C THR A 539 5.14 -25.63 -21.29
N ALA A 540 6.06 -25.61 -20.32
CA ALA A 540 7.32 -26.33 -20.37
C ALA A 540 7.04 -27.84 -20.43
N GLN A 541 7.04 -28.33 -21.65
CA GLN A 541 7.03 -29.74 -22.04
C GLN A 541 8.03 -30.54 -21.21
N GLY A 542 7.60 -31.69 -20.68
CA GLY A 542 8.36 -32.94 -20.56
C GLY A 542 9.64 -32.98 -19.72
N ASP A 543 10.64 -32.14 -20.01
CA ASP A 543 12.06 -32.50 -19.90
C ASP A 543 12.90 -31.52 -19.06
N ALA A 544 12.30 -30.54 -18.39
CA ALA A 544 13.06 -29.64 -17.54
C ALA A 544 13.54 -30.36 -16.25
N GLU A 545 14.85 -30.34 -16.02
CA GLU A 545 15.50 -30.99 -14.88
C GLU A 545 15.18 -30.31 -13.54
N ALA A 546 15.30 -31.07 -12.45
CA ALA A 546 15.18 -30.55 -11.10
C ALA A 546 16.23 -29.44 -10.82
N PRO A 547 15.99 -28.52 -9.87
CA PRO A 547 16.96 -27.49 -9.54
C PRO A 547 18.32 -28.10 -9.17
N ALA A 548 19.42 -27.49 -9.63
CA ALA A 548 20.76 -27.90 -9.22
C ALA A 548 20.86 -27.96 -7.68
N SER A 549 21.60 -28.94 -7.12
CA SER A 549 21.65 -29.28 -5.67
C SER A 549 20.39 -29.95 -5.09
N THR A 550 19.48 -30.45 -5.94
CA THR A 550 18.39 -31.33 -5.51
C THR A 550 18.85 -32.78 -5.48
N HIS A 551 18.67 -33.45 -4.35
CA HIS A 551 18.92 -34.87 -4.15
C HIS A 551 17.60 -35.57 -3.83
N VAL A 552 17.27 -36.61 -4.58
CA VAL A 552 16.07 -37.42 -4.39
C VAL A 552 16.49 -38.84 -4.02
N GLU A 553 16.11 -39.29 -2.84
CA GLU A 553 16.23 -40.66 -2.38
C GLU A 553 14.83 -41.27 -2.33
N GLN A 554 14.60 -42.39 -3.01
CA GLN A 554 13.28 -43.01 -3.06
C GLN A 554 13.36 -44.53 -2.90
N ASN A 555 12.41 -45.07 -2.15
CA ASN A 555 12.06 -46.47 -2.13
C ASN A 555 10.57 -46.64 -2.47
N THR A 556 10.03 -47.85 -2.35
CA THR A 556 8.64 -48.15 -2.75
C THR A 556 7.59 -47.28 -2.05
N ASN A 557 7.77 -46.99 -0.76
CA ASN A 557 6.77 -46.34 0.08
C ASN A 557 7.19 -44.96 0.59
N CYS A 558 8.48 -44.66 0.53
CA CYS A 558 9.05 -43.45 1.09
C CYS A 558 9.90 -42.74 0.03
N ALA A 559 9.86 -41.42 0.04
CA ALA A 559 10.79 -40.58 -0.69
C ALA A 559 11.31 -39.45 0.21
N ARG A 560 12.57 -39.06 0.01
CA ARG A 560 13.16 -37.89 0.63
C ARG A 560 13.78 -37.01 -0.44
N VAL A 561 13.35 -35.76 -0.48
CA VAL A 561 13.86 -34.74 -1.39
C VAL A 561 14.60 -33.68 -0.57
N ARG A 562 15.89 -33.50 -0.84
CA ARG A 562 16.72 -32.48 -0.19
C ARG A 562 17.20 -31.48 -1.23
N TYR A 563 17.05 -30.20 -0.95
CA TYR A 563 17.58 -29.10 -1.74
C TYR A 563 18.41 -28.20 -0.84
N SER A 564 19.66 -27.95 -1.19
CA SER A 564 20.59 -27.17 -0.34
C SER A 564 21.56 -26.37 -1.23
N PRO A 565 21.10 -25.25 -1.79
CA PRO A 565 21.87 -24.48 -2.76
C PRO A 565 22.98 -23.67 -2.09
N THR A 566 24.14 -23.66 -2.72
CA THR A 566 25.24 -22.75 -2.38
C THR A 566 24.84 -21.29 -2.65
N ILE A 567 25.55 -20.33 -2.02
CA ILE A 567 25.36 -18.90 -2.29
C ILE A 567 25.50 -18.58 -3.79
N GLN A 568 26.45 -19.21 -4.49
CA GLN A 568 26.65 -19.00 -5.93
C GLN A 568 25.41 -19.44 -6.74
N GLN A 569 24.82 -20.58 -6.40
CA GLN A 569 23.59 -21.07 -7.05
C GLN A 569 22.37 -20.19 -6.73
N GLN A 570 22.30 -19.64 -5.52
CA GLN A 570 21.26 -18.67 -5.15
C GLN A 570 21.40 -17.40 -5.99
N ASN A 571 22.61 -16.84 -6.06
CA ASN A 571 22.91 -15.61 -6.80
C ASN A 571 22.70 -15.74 -8.31
N SER A 572 22.94 -16.93 -8.89
CA SER A 572 22.63 -17.16 -10.31
C SER A 572 21.14 -17.10 -10.64
N ILE A 573 20.27 -17.28 -9.64
CA ILE A 573 18.81 -17.14 -9.78
C ILE A 573 18.39 -15.71 -9.44
N SER A 574 18.91 -15.16 -8.35
CA SER A 574 18.60 -13.81 -7.86
C SER A 574 19.70 -13.31 -6.92
N SER A 575 20.29 -12.15 -7.25
CA SER A 575 21.25 -11.45 -6.39
C SER A 575 20.63 -10.98 -5.07
N ASN A 576 19.31 -10.79 -5.03
CA ASN A 576 18.55 -10.34 -3.86
C ASN A 576 18.02 -11.50 -3.00
N GLY A 577 18.50 -12.72 -3.21
CA GLY A 577 18.02 -13.92 -2.55
C GLY A 577 16.87 -14.60 -3.30
N LEU A 578 16.64 -15.87 -2.98
CA LEU A 578 15.61 -16.67 -3.64
C LEU A 578 14.21 -16.08 -3.41
N ASN A 579 13.41 -16.07 -4.47
CA ASN A 579 11.98 -15.79 -4.42
C ASN A 579 11.29 -16.72 -5.42
N ALA A 580 11.07 -17.97 -5.02
CA ALA A 580 10.57 -19.01 -5.91
C ALA A 580 9.71 -20.03 -5.17
N ASP A 581 8.87 -20.75 -5.94
CA ASP A 581 8.22 -21.97 -5.46
C ASP A 581 9.05 -23.20 -5.86
N PHE A 582 9.27 -24.08 -4.90
CA PHE A 582 9.79 -25.43 -5.10
C PHE A 582 8.60 -26.39 -5.23
N ILE A 583 8.41 -26.95 -6.43
CA ILE A 583 7.21 -27.75 -6.76
C ILE A 583 7.59 -29.23 -6.88
N LEU A 584 6.90 -30.06 -6.09
CA LEU A 584 6.93 -31.51 -6.21
C LEU A 584 5.59 -32.00 -6.75
N GLN A 585 5.63 -32.88 -7.74
CA GLN A 585 4.45 -33.65 -8.15
C GLN A 585 4.70 -35.12 -7.92
N TYR A 586 3.72 -35.80 -7.35
CA TYR A 586 3.76 -37.24 -7.14
C TYR A 586 2.37 -37.84 -7.27
N ASP A 587 2.30 -39.15 -7.45
CA ASP A 587 1.06 -39.91 -7.27
C ASP A 587 1.39 -41.22 -6.56
N VAL A 588 0.34 -41.86 -6.07
CA VAL A 588 0.42 -43.14 -5.37
C VAL A 588 0.07 -44.30 -6.29
N GLU A 589 0.56 -45.48 -5.94
CA GLU A 589 0.08 -46.72 -6.55
C GLU A 589 -1.40 -46.93 -6.21
N LEU A 590 -2.23 -47.04 -7.24
CA LEU A 590 -3.67 -47.28 -7.11
C LEU A 590 -3.97 -48.71 -7.53
N ARG A 591 -3.99 -49.63 -6.56
CA ARG A 591 -4.15 -51.08 -6.77
C ARG A 591 -5.58 -51.56 -6.60
N ASP A 592 -6.36 -50.94 -5.72
CA ASP A 592 -7.71 -51.39 -5.34
C ASP A 592 -8.82 -50.54 -6.00
N LEU A 593 -9.86 -51.20 -6.49
CA LEU A 593 -11.10 -50.60 -6.99
C LEU A 593 -11.94 -49.97 -5.86
N MET A 594 -11.85 -50.50 -4.64
CA MET A 594 -12.55 -49.95 -3.46
C MET A 594 -11.84 -48.72 -2.87
N GLY A 595 -10.67 -48.35 -3.39
CA GLY A 595 -9.81 -47.32 -2.79
C GLY A 595 -9.05 -47.83 -1.58
N GLU A 596 -8.50 -46.91 -0.79
CA GLU A 596 -7.66 -47.22 0.37
C GLU A 596 -8.32 -46.73 1.64
N VAL A 597 -8.61 -47.63 2.59
CA VAL A 597 -9.09 -47.28 3.94
C VAL A 597 -7.94 -47.41 4.92
N GLN A 598 -7.61 -46.32 5.59
CA GLN A 598 -6.62 -46.28 6.67
C GLN A 598 -7.34 -46.01 7.99
N VAL A 599 -7.05 -46.80 9.01
CA VAL A 599 -7.61 -46.65 10.37
C VAL A 599 -6.45 -46.42 11.33
N TYR A 600 -6.56 -45.39 12.18
CA TYR A 600 -5.58 -45.06 13.20
C TYR A 600 -6.25 -44.34 14.37
N ASP A 601 -6.04 -44.84 15.59
CA ASP A 601 -6.50 -44.24 16.85
C ASP A 601 -8.00 -43.86 16.89
N GLY A 602 -8.87 -44.76 16.40
CA GLY A 602 -10.32 -44.52 16.35
C GLY A 602 -10.79 -43.61 15.20
N TYR A 603 -9.87 -43.03 14.43
CA TYR A 603 -10.16 -42.28 13.21
C TYR A 603 -9.90 -43.14 11.97
N PHE A 604 -10.56 -42.81 10.86
CA PHE A 604 -10.28 -43.42 9.57
C PHE A 604 -10.29 -42.39 8.44
N VAL A 605 -9.53 -42.69 7.39
CA VAL A 605 -9.55 -41.95 6.12
C VAL A 605 -9.76 -42.94 4.99
N HIS A 606 -10.68 -42.63 4.08
CA HIS A 606 -10.95 -43.43 2.89
C HIS A 606 -10.59 -42.65 1.62
N TYR A 607 -9.50 -43.03 0.96
CA TYR A 607 -9.10 -42.49 -0.33
C TYR A 607 -9.75 -43.28 -1.46
N PHE A 608 -10.80 -42.73 -2.07
CA PHE A 608 -11.55 -43.39 -3.14
C PHE A 608 -11.24 -42.80 -4.52
N ALA A 609 -10.43 -43.50 -5.32
CA ALA A 609 -10.04 -43.08 -6.67
C ALA A 609 -9.87 -44.29 -7.63
N PRO A 610 -10.96 -45.02 -7.94
CA PRO A 610 -10.89 -46.23 -8.79
C PRO A 610 -10.32 -45.94 -10.18
N ARG A 611 -9.47 -46.84 -10.68
CA ARG A 611 -8.95 -46.82 -12.06
C ARG A 611 -9.76 -47.76 -12.97
N GLY A 612 -9.67 -47.55 -14.27
CA GLY A 612 -10.28 -48.46 -15.27
C GLY A 612 -11.80 -48.39 -15.36
N LEU A 613 -12.46 -47.45 -14.68
CA LEU A 613 -13.89 -47.23 -14.88
C LEU A 613 -14.17 -46.75 -16.30
N PRO A 614 -15.25 -47.26 -16.94
CA PRO A 614 -15.66 -46.75 -18.24
C PRO A 614 -16.01 -45.27 -18.11
N VAL A 615 -15.62 -44.50 -19.12
CA VAL A 615 -15.89 -43.07 -19.12
C VAL A 615 -17.39 -42.88 -19.28
N VAL A 616 -18.01 -42.25 -18.28
CA VAL A 616 -19.43 -41.93 -18.31
C VAL A 616 -19.66 -40.78 -19.32
N PRO A 617 -20.49 -41.00 -20.36
CA PRO A 617 -20.86 -39.94 -21.29
C PRO A 617 -21.55 -38.78 -20.56
N LYS A 618 -21.22 -37.56 -20.95
CA LYS A 618 -21.73 -36.35 -20.29
C LYS A 618 -22.80 -35.69 -21.15
N ASP A 619 -23.69 -34.96 -20.51
CA ASP A 619 -24.57 -34.02 -21.18
C ASP A 619 -24.25 -32.59 -20.70
N VAL A 620 -23.48 -31.84 -21.49
CA VAL A 620 -22.81 -30.60 -21.07
C VAL A 620 -23.46 -29.37 -21.69
N ILE A 621 -23.95 -28.45 -20.87
CA ILE A 621 -24.52 -27.18 -21.32
C ILE A 621 -23.58 -26.05 -20.92
N PHE A 622 -23.00 -25.40 -21.93
CA PHE A 622 -22.17 -24.21 -21.73
C PHE A 622 -23.05 -22.98 -21.76
N VAL A 623 -23.10 -22.24 -20.64
CA VAL A 623 -23.86 -21.01 -20.49
C VAL A 623 -22.87 -19.85 -20.38
N ILE A 624 -22.78 -19.05 -21.44
CA ILE A 624 -21.69 -18.10 -21.66
C ILE A 624 -22.25 -16.68 -21.67
N ASP A 625 -21.76 -15.85 -20.79
CA ASP A 625 -22.04 -14.42 -20.79
C ASP A 625 -21.40 -13.75 -22.02
N VAL A 626 -22.21 -12.95 -22.70
CA VAL A 626 -21.83 -12.16 -23.87
C VAL A 626 -22.23 -10.70 -23.69
N SER A 627 -22.35 -10.22 -22.45
CA SER A 627 -22.63 -8.83 -22.11
C SER A 627 -21.50 -7.87 -22.56
N GLY A 628 -21.79 -6.57 -22.58
CA GLY A 628 -20.83 -5.56 -23.02
C GLY A 628 -19.51 -5.52 -22.23
N SER A 629 -19.49 -5.97 -20.96
CA SER A 629 -18.28 -6.05 -20.13
C SER A 629 -17.26 -7.08 -20.67
N MET A 630 -17.72 -8.08 -21.42
CA MET A 630 -16.88 -9.11 -22.04
C MET A 630 -16.06 -8.60 -23.23
N ILE A 631 -16.31 -7.39 -23.73
CA ILE A 631 -15.63 -6.80 -24.90
C ILE A 631 -14.11 -6.78 -24.69
N GLY A 632 -13.36 -7.07 -25.76
CA GLY A 632 -11.90 -7.05 -25.76
C GLY A 632 -11.29 -8.43 -25.50
N THR A 633 -10.42 -8.53 -24.50
CA THR A 633 -9.60 -9.74 -24.27
C THR A 633 -10.43 -10.89 -23.68
N LYS A 634 -11.39 -10.61 -22.79
CA LYS A 634 -12.23 -11.63 -22.13
C LYS A 634 -12.97 -12.49 -23.15
N ILE A 635 -13.76 -11.89 -24.05
CA ILE A 635 -14.50 -12.65 -25.07
C ILE A 635 -13.57 -13.40 -26.05
N LYS A 636 -12.39 -12.84 -26.38
CA LYS A 636 -11.39 -13.52 -27.22
C LYS A 636 -10.88 -14.79 -26.56
N GLN A 637 -10.52 -14.71 -25.27
CA GLN A 637 -10.07 -15.86 -24.48
C GLN A 637 -11.18 -16.90 -24.31
N THR A 638 -12.42 -16.47 -24.04
CA THR A 638 -13.58 -17.36 -23.96
C THR A 638 -13.79 -18.15 -25.25
N LYS A 639 -13.76 -17.48 -26.41
CA LYS A 639 -13.88 -18.14 -27.72
C LYS A 639 -12.76 -19.15 -27.97
N GLN A 640 -11.53 -18.80 -27.61
CA GLN A 640 -10.38 -19.68 -27.77
C GLN A 640 -10.50 -20.93 -26.88
N ALA A 641 -10.81 -20.75 -25.60
CA ALA A 641 -11.03 -21.85 -24.65
C ALA A 641 -12.16 -22.77 -25.10
N MET A 642 -13.30 -22.21 -25.52
CA MET A 642 -14.43 -22.98 -26.03
C MET A 642 -14.08 -23.76 -27.30
N SER A 643 -13.28 -23.20 -28.20
CA SER A 643 -12.83 -23.91 -29.40
C SER A 643 -11.98 -25.14 -29.05
N THR A 644 -11.13 -25.05 -28.01
CA THR A 644 -10.36 -26.19 -27.49
C THR A 644 -11.28 -27.21 -26.83
N ILE A 645 -12.12 -26.79 -25.88
CA ILE A 645 -13.04 -27.66 -25.13
C ILE A 645 -13.95 -28.46 -26.07
N LEU A 646 -14.54 -27.80 -27.07
CA LEU A 646 -15.40 -28.46 -28.06
C LEU A 646 -14.63 -29.49 -28.90
N GLY A 647 -13.33 -29.28 -29.12
CA GLY A 647 -12.46 -30.24 -29.80
C GLY A 647 -12.17 -31.50 -28.98
N ASP A 648 -12.18 -31.37 -27.64
CA ASP A 648 -11.84 -32.45 -26.71
C ASP A 648 -13.08 -33.25 -26.25
N LEU A 649 -14.30 -32.83 -26.63
CA LEU A 649 -15.53 -33.59 -26.39
C LEU A 649 -15.48 -34.94 -27.10
N ARG A 650 -15.94 -36.00 -26.41
CA ARG A 650 -15.92 -37.37 -26.93
C ARG A 650 -17.19 -37.61 -27.74
N GLU A 651 -17.15 -38.48 -28.74
CA GLU A 651 -18.32 -38.77 -29.58
C GLU A 651 -19.53 -39.34 -28.81
N GLY A 652 -19.34 -39.88 -27.61
CA GLY A 652 -20.42 -40.32 -26.73
C GLY A 652 -21.12 -39.16 -25.99
N ASP A 653 -20.46 -38.02 -25.84
CA ASP A 653 -20.99 -36.86 -25.12
C ASP A 653 -22.09 -36.16 -25.91
N HIS A 654 -22.97 -35.49 -25.18
CA HIS A 654 -23.93 -34.53 -25.72
C HIS A 654 -23.63 -33.15 -25.16
N PHE A 655 -23.94 -32.12 -25.94
CA PHE A 655 -23.72 -30.76 -25.51
C PHE A 655 -24.68 -29.76 -26.13
N ASN A 656 -24.71 -28.56 -25.55
CA ASN A 656 -25.34 -27.39 -26.13
C ASN A 656 -24.65 -26.11 -25.64
N ILE A 657 -24.88 -25.00 -26.34
CA ILE A 657 -24.30 -23.70 -25.99
C ILE A 657 -25.46 -22.70 -25.87
N ILE A 658 -25.51 -22.04 -24.72
CA ILE A 658 -26.38 -20.91 -24.42
C ILE A 658 -25.49 -19.68 -24.29
N THR A 659 -25.82 -18.62 -24.99
CA THR A 659 -25.21 -17.30 -24.82
C THR A 659 -26.24 -16.35 -24.24
N PHE A 660 -25.84 -15.50 -23.30
CA PHE A 660 -26.78 -14.56 -22.68
C PHE A 660 -26.21 -13.15 -22.51
N SER A 661 -27.07 -12.17 -22.73
CA SER A 661 -26.87 -10.76 -22.43
C SER A 661 -28.19 -10.20 -21.85
N ASP A 662 -28.83 -9.22 -22.50
CA ASP A 662 -30.23 -8.86 -22.29
C ASP A 662 -31.18 -9.99 -22.71
N LYS A 663 -30.78 -10.77 -23.73
CA LYS A 663 -31.53 -11.92 -24.27
C LYS A 663 -30.73 -13.20 -24.11
N VAL A 664 -31.45 -14.32 -24.06
CA VAL A 664 -30.87 -15.66 -24.04
C VAL A 664 -31.01 -16.31 -25.40
N HIS A 665 -29.89 -16.76 -25.96
CA HIS A 665 -29.86 -17.47 -27.24
C HIS A 665 -29.30 -18.88 -27.04
N THR A 666 -30.03 -19.88 -27.51
CA THR A 666 -29.61 -21.29 -27.46
C THR A 666 -29.28 -21.77 -28.87
N TRP A 667 -28.07 -22.32 -29.06
CA TRP A 667 -27.60 -22.78 -30.37
C TRP A 667 -28.49 -23.85 -31.01
N LYS A 668 -28.87 -24.88 -30.24
CA LYS A 668 -29.84 -25.91 -30.66
C LYS A 668 -31.06 -25.91 -29.74
N LYS A 669 -32.23 -25.52 -30.24
CA LYS A 669 -33.44 -25.43 -29.41
C LYS A 669 -33.93 -26.81 -28.96
N GLY A 670 -34.39 -26.90 -27.72
CA GLY A 670 -35.20 -28.01 -27.18
C GLY A 670 -34.46 -29.30 -26.82
N ARG A 671 -33.17 -29.44 -27.14
CA ARG A 671 -32.37 -30.62 -26.74
C ARG A 671 -30.87 -30.37 -26.85
N THR A 672 -30.09 -31.19 -26.16
CA THR A 672 -28.65 -31.33 -26.40
C THR A 672 -28.39 -32.23 -27.61
N VAL A 673 -27.23 -32.06 -28.24
CA VAL A 673 -26.85 -32.80 -29.46
C VAL A 673 -25.57 -33.60 -29.23
N ARG A 674 -25.47 -34.77 -29.87
CA ARG A 674 -24.27 -35.61 -29.81
C ARG A 674 -23.05 -34.87 -30.37
N ALA A 675 -21.89 -35.02 -29.74
CA ALA A 675 -20.62 -34.44 -30.16
C ALA A 675 -20.01 -35.15 -31.38
N THR A 676 -20.76 -35.18 -32.50
CA THR A 676 -20.24 -35.65 -33.79
C THR A 676 -19.27 -34.61 -34.37
N ARG A 677 -18.35 -35.05 -35.26
CA ARG A 677 -17.42 -34.14 -35.94
C ARG A 677 -18.13 -32.96 -36.62
N GLN A 678 -19.31 -33.18 -37.19
CA GLN A 678 -20.10 -32.12 -37.82
C GLN A 678 -20.67 -31.14 -36.78
N ASN A 679 -21.33 -31.64 -35.73
CA ASN A 679 -21.90 -30.79 -34.69
C ASN A 679 -20.83 -29.97 -33.96
N VAL A 680 -19.64 -30.55 -33.73
CA VAL A 680 -18.50 -29.84 -33.14
C VAL A 680 -18.01 -28.70 -34.05
N ARG A 681 -17.91 -28.93 -35.37
CA ARG A 681 -17.55 -27.88 -36.34
C ARG A 681 -18.60 -26.76 -36.35
N ASP A 682 -19.87 -27.12 -36.45
CA ASP A 682 -20.99 -26.16 -36.46
C ASP A 682 -21.02 -25.32 -35.17
N ALA A 683 -20.75 -25.95 -34.02
CA ALA A 683 -20.66 -25.28 -32.74
C ALA A 683 -19.47 -24.32 -32.65
N LYS A 684 -18.29 -24.72 -33.16
CA LYS A 684 -17.12 -23.82 -33.24
C LYS A 684 -17.42 -22.61 -34.11
N ASP A 685 -18.13 -22.79 -35.22
CA ASP A 685 -18.52 -21.66 -36.08
C ASP A 685 -19.58 -20.77 -35.44
N PHE A 686 -20.49 -21.34 -34.64
CA PHE A 686 -21.38 -20.56 -33.77
C PHE A 686 -20.58 -19.73 -32.75
N VAL A 687 -19.63 -20.32 -32.03
CA VAL A 687 -18.78 -19.62 -31.03
C VAL A 687 -17.97 -18.48 -31.66
N LYS A 688 -17.40 -18.69 -32.85
CA LYS A 688 -16.65 -17.64 -33.58
C LYS A 688 -17.51 -16.39 -33.82
N ARG A 689 -18.80 -16.58 -34.13
CA ARG A 689 -19.76 -15.52 -34.46
C ARG A 689 -20.37 -14.81 -33.24
N ILE A 690 -20.09 -15.25 -32.02
CA ILE A 690 -20.58 -14.58 -30.81
C ILE A 690 -20.06 -13.13 -30.76
N ILE A 691 -20.93 -12.17 -30.45
CA ILE A 691 -20.57 -10.76 -30.25
C ILE A 691 -20.92 -10.40 -28.81
N ALA A 692 -20.02 -9.67 -28.16
CA ALA A 692 -20.24 -9.18 -26.80
C ALA A 692 -20.97 -7.84 -26.85
N GLU A 693 -22.18 -7.78 -26.30
CA GLU A 693 -23.06 -6.60 -26.30
C GLU A 693 -24.17 -6.72 -25.25
N GLY A 694 -24.81 -5.60 -24.92
CA GLY A 694 -25.99 -5.60 -24.04
C GLY A 694 -25.67 -5.77 -22.55
N TRP A 695 -26.72 -6.09 -21.80
CA TRP A 695 -26.74 -6.22 -20.33
C TRP A 695 -26.56 -7.68 -19.90
N THR A 696 -26.81 -8.03 -18.64
CA THR A 696 -26.47 -9.35 -18.06
C THR A 696 -27.68 -9.98 -17.36
N ASN A 697 -28.35 -10.94 -18.01
CA ASN A 697 -29.54 -11.62 -17.49
C ASN A 697 -29.25 -13.06 -16.99
N ILE A 698 -28.59 -13.17 -15.84
CA ILE A 698 -28.16 -14.45 -15.25
C ILE A 698 -29.34 -15.40 -15.01
N ASN A 699 -30.46 -14.90 -14.46
CA ASN A 699 -31.61 -15.73 -14.12
C ASN A 699 -32.22 -16.41 -15.35
N ALA A 700 -32.44 -15.66 -16.43
CA ALA A 700 -33.01 -16.23 -17.65
C ALA A 700 -32.07 -17.28 -18.27
N ALA A 701 -30.76 -17.06 -18.21
CA ALA A 701 -29.77 -17.99 -18.74
C ALA A 701 -29.79 -19.33 -17.98
N LEU A 702 -29.83 -19.29 -16.65
CA LEU A 702 -29.89 -20.49 -15.80
C LEU A 702 -31.21 -21.25 -15.98
N LEU A 703 -32.34 -20.55 -16.11
CA LEU A 703 -33.63 -21.19 -16.40
C LEU A 703 -33.66 -21.82 -17.79
N SER A 704 -33.04 -21.18 -18.79
CA SER A 704 -32.91 -21.77 -20.14
C SER A 704 -32.02 -23.00 -20.15
N ALA A 705 -30.96 -23.03 -19.34
CA ALA A 705 -30.14 -24.22 -19.15
C ALA A 705 -30.96 -25.36 -18.51
N ALA A 706 -31.75 -25.06 -17.48
CA ALA A 706 -32.62 -26.02 -16.82
C ALA A 706 -33.66 -26.65 -17.76
N GLN A 707 -34.19 -25.90 -18.75
CA GLN A 707 -35.10 -26.46 -19.76
C GLN A 707 -34.45 -27.50 -20.66
N LEU A 708 -33.14 -27.41 -20.91
CA LEU A 708 -32.39 -28.40 -21.69
C LEU A 708 -32.01 -29.62 -20.84
N VAL A 709 -31.75 -29.42 -19.55
CA VAL A 709 -31.48 -30.49 -18.58
C VAL A 709 -32.73 -31.33 -18.33
N ASN A 710 -33.86 -30.67 -18.06
CA ASN A 710 -35.15 -31.26 -17.69
C ASN A 710 -36.21 -30.95 -18.76
N PRO A 711 -36.13 -31.56 -19.97
CA PRO A 711 -37.12 -31.31 -21.00
C PRO A 711 -38.50 -31.77 -20.52
N SER A 712 -39.49 -30.89 -20.62
CA SER A 712 -40.87 -31.14 -20.20
C SER A 712 -41.38 -32.46 -20.79
N SER A 713 -41.73 -33.40 -19.92
CA SER A 713 -42.24 -34.72 -20.24
C SER A 713 -43.57 -34.66 -20.98
N SER A 714 -43.52 -34.62 -22.32
CA SER A 714 -44.69 -34.74 -23.21
C SER A 714 -44.50 -35.73 -24.36
N SER A 715 -43.57 -36.69 -24.23
CA SER A 715 -43.44 -37.83 -25.15
C SER A 715 -43.05 -39.11 -24.42
N SER A 716 -44.03 -39.72 -23.78
CA SER A 716 -43.97 -41.09 -23.26
C SER A 716 -43.98 -42.09 -24.43
N SER A 717 -42.82 -42.63 -24.80
CA SER A 717 -42.69 -43.99 -25.33
C SER A 717 -41.23 -44.32 -25.66
N SER A 718 -40.56 -45.04 -24.76
CA SER A 718 -39.79 -46.26 -25.05
C SER A 718 -38.57 -46.42 -24.11
N SER A 719 -38.57 -47.57 -23.44
CA SER A 719 -37.42 -48.27 -22.86
C SER A 719 -36.70 -47.63 -21.67
N HIS A 720 -36.90 -48.29 -20.53
CA HIS A 720 -36.08 -48.32 -19.32
C HIS A 720 -34.62 -48.80 -19.56
N LEU A 721 -33.89 -48.14 -20.45
CA LEU A 721 -32.43 -48.29 -20.64
C LEU A 721 -31.78 -46.92 -20.85
N SER A 722 -32.34 -45.86 -20.25
CA SER A 722 -31.85 -44.49 -20.38
C SER A 722 -30.36 -44.44 -20.06
N SER A 723 -29.54 -44.18 -21.07
CA SER A 723 -28.09 -44.05 -20.91
C SER A 723 -27.83 -43.09 -19.74
N ARG A 724 -27.22 -43.58 -18.65
CA ARG A 724 -26.80 -42.81 -17.47
C ARG A 724 -25.82 -41.73 -17.90
N ARG A 725 -26.32 -40.62 -18.45
CA ARG A 725 -25.56 -39.41 -18.76
C ARG A 725 -25.61 -38.50 -17.55
N VAL A 726 -24.49 -37.91 -17.22
CA VAL A 726 -24.44 -36.93 -16.13
C VAL A 726 -24.69 -35.55 -16.72
N PRO A 727 -25.72 -34.81 -16.28
CA PRO A 727 -25.96 -33.43 -16.72
C PRO A 727 -24.98 -32.48 -16.01
N LEU A 728 -24.23 -31.72 -16.81
CA LEU A 728 -23.29 -30.70 -16.33
C LEU A 728 -23.65 -29.35 -16.93
N VAL A 729 -23.78 -28.34 -16.09
CA VAL A 729 -23.93 -26.94 -16.52
C VAL A 729 -22.64 -26.19 -16.20
N ILE A 730 -22.01 -25.62 -17.21
CA ILE A 730 -20.82 -24.78 -17.05
C ILE A 730 -21.25 -23.34 -17.31
N PHE A 731 -21.30 -22.52 -16.26
CA PHE A 731 -21.80 -21.16 -16.29
C PHE A 731 -20.65 -20.17 -16.15
N LEU A 732 -20.45 -19.29 -17.14
CA LEU A 732 -19.37 -18.31 -17.19
C LEU A 732 -19.95 -16.89 -17.25
N THR A 733 -19.50 -15.99 -16.38
CA THR A 733 -19.85 -14.56 -16.38
C THR A 733 -18.70 -13.70 -15.86
N ASP A 734 -18.60 -12.46 -16.34
CA ASP A 734 -17.63 -11.46 -15.88
C ASP A 734 -18.24 -10.32 -15.06
N GLY A 735 -19.54 -10.37 -14.76
CA GLY A 735 -20.27 -9.29 -14.12
C GLY A 735 -21.42 -9.76 -13.25
N GLU A 736 -22.13 -8.79 -12.66
CA GLU A 736 -23.34 -9.03 -11.87
C GLU A 736 -24.58 -9.07 -12.77
N ALA A 737 -25.70 -9.57 -12.24
CA ALA A 737 -26.98 -9.52 -12.95
C ALA A 737 -27.50 -8.07 -13.03
N THR A 738 -27.61 -7.53 -14.24
CA THR A 738 -28.01 -6.11 -14.47
C THR A 738 -29.42 -5.95 -15.03
N ILE A 739 -30.05 -7.01 -15.55
CA ILE A 739 -31.40 -6.97 -16.11
C ILE A 739 -32.19 -8.26 -15.81
N GLY A 740 -33.52 -8.16 -15.76
CA GLY A 740 -34.40 -9.25 -15.36
C GLY A 740 -34.45 -9.37 -13.84
N VAL A 741 -34.20 -10.58 -13.32
CA VAL A 741 -34.06 -10.79 -11.87
C VAL A 741 -32.60 -10.55 -11.50
N THR A 742 -32.36 -9.52 -10.69
CA THR A 742 -31.00 -9.08 -10.29
C THR A 742 -30.66 -9.42 -8.84
N THR A 743 -31.64 -9.74 -7.99
CA THR A 743 -31.41 -10.11 -6.59
C THR A 743 -30.82 -11.52 -6.48
N GLY A 744 -29.58 -11.64 -5.99
CA GLY A 744 -28.84 -12.91 -5.92
C GLY A 744 -29.56 -14.05 -5.20
N ASP A 745 -30.27 -13.79 -4.10
CA ASP A 745 -31.04 -14.81 -3.38
C ASP A 745 -32.20 -15.39 -4.21
N THR A 746 -32.87 -14.54 -4.99
CA THR A 746 -33.95 -14.95 -5.89
C THR A 746 -33.40 -15.77 -7.06
N ILE A 747 -32.28 -15.34 -7.64
CA ILE A 747 -31.58 -16.08 -8.72
C ILE A 747 -31.19 -17.47 -8.21
N LEU A 748 -30.59 -17.55 -7.01
CA LEU A 748 -30.20 -18.79 -6.37
C LEU A 748 -31.40 -19.73 -6.16
N SER A 749 -32.48 -19.21 -5.58
CA SER A 749 -33.72 -19.98 -5.36
C SER A 749 -34.30 -20.52 -6.68
N ASN A 750 -34.38 -19.68 -7.71
CA ASN A 750 -34.91 -20.06 -9.02
C ASN A 750 -34.03 -21.12 -9.70
N ALA A 751 -32.71 -20.91 -9.71
CA ALA A 751 -31.75 -21.83 -10.32
C ALA A 751 -31.78 -23.20 -9.65
N LYS A 752 -31.75 -23.25 -8.31
CA LYS A 752 -31.85 -24.51 -7.55
C LYS A 752 -33.14 -25.27 -7.86
N LYS A 753 -34.27 -24.57 -7.88
CA LYS A 753 -35.58 -25.17 -8.17
C LYS A 753 -35.64 -25.75 -9.59
N ALA A 754 -35.02 -25.08 -10.57
CA ALA A 754 -35.10 -25.46 -11.97
C ALA A 754 -34.08 -26.54 -12.38
N LEU A 755 -32.84 -26.43 -11.90
CA LEU A 755 -31.73 -27.34 -12.27
C LEU A 755 -31.78 -28.68 -11.53
N GLY A 756 -32.46 -28.75 -10.38
CA GLY A 756 -32.61 -29.98 -9.60
C GLY A 756 -31.26 -30.53 -9.14
N SER A 757 -31.00 -31.81 -9.38
CA SER A 757 -29.77 -32.50 -8.96
C SER A 757 -28.59 -32.35 -9.95
N SER A 758 -28.64 -31.38 -10.86
CA SER A 758 -27.60 -31.19 -11.89
C SER A 758 -26.37 -30.50 -11.33
N SER A 759 -25.19 -30.90 -11.76
CA SER A 759 -23.95 -30.25 -11.33
C SER A 759 -23.74 -28.94 -12.08
N LEU A 760 -23.72 -27.82 -11.35
CA LEU A 760 -23.40 -26.50 -11.88
C LEU A 760 -21.98 -26.08 -11.49
N PHE A 761 -21.18 -25.72 -12.49
CA PHE A 761 -19.84 -25.18 -12.33
C PHE A 761 -19.84 -23.71 -12.72
N GLY A 762 -19.72 -22.82 -11.72
CA GLY A 762 -19.62 -21.38 -11.93
C GLY A 762 -18.19 -20.93 -12.16
N LEU A 763 -17.97 -20.16 -13.22
CA LEU A 763 -16.69 -19.57 -13.60
C LEU A 763 -16.82 -18.04 -13.57
N ALA A 764 -16.16 -17.41 -12.59
CA ALA A 764 -16.08 -15.95 -12.48
C ALA A 764 -14.91 -15.45 -13.33
N PHE A 765 -15.17 -14.57 -14.30
CA PHE A 765 -14.15 -14.07 -15.23
C PHE A 765 -13.74 -12.62 -14.92
N GLY A 766 -12.79 -12.45 -14.02
CA GLY A 766 -12.27 -11.14 -13.63
C GLY A 766 -12.89 -10.62 -12.32
N ASP A 767 -12.44 -9.45 -11.89
CA ASP A 767 -12.75 -8.93 -10.55
C ASP A 767 -14.15 -8.31 -10.42
N ASP A 768 -14.80 -8.03 -11.55
CA ASP A 768 -16.15 -7.45 -11.60
C ASP A 768 -17.26 -8.51 -11.47
N ALA A 769 -16.91 -9.81 -11.48
CA ALA A 769 -17.87 -10.90 -11.40
C ALA A 769 -18.34 -11.13 -9.94
N ASP A 770 -19.63 -11.42 -9.75
CA ASP A 770 -20.18 -11.81 -8.45
C ASP A 770 -19.76 -13.23 -8.05
N PHE A 771 -18.53 -13.36 -7.56
CA PHE A 771 -17.95 -14.63 -7.12
C PHE A 771 -18.76 -15.27 -5.99
N LEU A 772 -19.38 -14.48 -5.11
CA LEU A 772 -20.13 -15.00 -3.98
C LEU A 772 -21.43 -15.68 -4.44
N LEU A 773 -22.17 -15.05 -5.36
CA LEU A 773 -23.34 -15.67 -6.00
C LEU A 773 -22.96 -16.95 -6.74
N LEU A 774 -21.89 -16.93 -7.54
CA LEU A 774 -21.40 -18.11 -8.27
C LEU A 774 -21.01 -19.25 -7.33
N LYS A 775 -20.31 -18.95 -6.25
CA LYS A 775 -19.96 -19.92 -5.21
C LYS A 775 -21.23 -20.54 -4.60
N ARG A 776 -22.22 -19.72 -4.23
CA ARG A 776 -23.49 -20.18 -3.67
C ARG A 776 -24.29 -21.05 -4.65
N LEU A 777 -24.31 -20.69 -5.93
CA LEU A 777 -24.94 -21.46 -7.02
C LEU A 777 -24.28 -22.83 -7.22
N ALA A 778 -22.96 -22.92 -7.06
CA ALA A 778 -22.22 -24.19 -7.23
C ALA A 778 -22.30 -25.10 -5.99
N THR A 779 -22.38 -24.53 -4.79
CA THR A 779 -22.39 -25.30 -3.52
C THR A 779 -23.76 -25.78 -3.08
N GLY A 780 -24.83 -25.30 -3.72
CA GLY A 780 -26.16 -25.33 -3.15
C GLY A 780 -27.18 -25.95 -4.07
#